data_AF-A0A4Y9Q8L5-F1
#
_entry.id   AF-A0A4Y9Q8L5-F1
#
_cell.length_a   1.000
_cell.length_b   1.000
_cell.length_c   1.000
_cell.angle_alpha   90.00
_cell.angle_beta   90.00
_cell.angle_gamma   90.00
#
_symmetry.space_group_name_H-M   'P 1'
#
loop_
_entity.id
_entity.type
_entity.pdbx_description
1 polymer ?
#
loop_
_entity_poly.entity_id
_entity_poly.type
_entity_poly.pdbx_seq_one_letter_code
_entity_poly.pdbx_strand_id
1 'polypeptide(L)'
;MRRRLQRLAAVAAATLVCLVLPGGAVGPSTAAPGDPADPAAEVAGGNPILLVLDTSGSMGEDDGTGTIKIEGAKNALLNLLARLPLDTHIGMRTYPAASGGCDSGSIDIGLARRDPGDMSASIRAVTADGDTPTAEALAAAAEDIKSRGYSQGTIVLVSDGEHTCDDPCEVARSIRDQGIGLTVDTVGFRIDDAGAQELQCISGATGGTYTPVDDSAALGDRLAALQAPRLELDAPDVPSFSPLSEGVLGMTATVRNTSGVDARNVRLALTYHPSSSGGAPTVLTPLRLLGNLEAGGSRTVRWSVYPSTQRASGQLDWTVTLTAIGVPVQARAGVTTLSSEFRLDTVGPVFQDVDDVVILGDSYSSGEGGGDYGPGGACHRSPNAWGRQAFPKTVAVHNLACSGAVVADYWASDQQKWLNPWDDVESQHDQLDALKRSGDVDVVALTMGGNDIQFPDLVKSCVTTANCVDNAVCDDQGSCLTWREHMELLLAGLGPQLRLFYEDVARVAGTDVVVLPYPDLLPNTSRGRFTCTAGLPGFSPDEQTFGRWVQDELHRQISAAVRDVAAKGLPVHLARDVRTALQPNHTICDRDPWVVQVTDRDILSPERVHPDPDGYRAMAGALVRWSASPAAPQKATRGKGETSSLLVRTAEGLGQLLAPAPIPVDTSQPGNTLQARPGVPLQITSGGHLQGSLVVVGVQSTPQALGSAWADADGRVTVDVQLPENLPDGEHTLWTSGLDPDGQLSIDTQQLDVGGSAPWWPTAALSLTCLLLAASGWLLLRVDRRRTRRRAPA
;
A
#
# COMPACT_ATOMS: atom_id res chain seq x y z
N MET A 1 51.02 25.67 -42.75
CA MET A 1 50.20 26.91 -42.72
C MET A 1 48.74 26.70 -43.20
N ARG A 2 48.13 25.54 -42.89
CA ARG A 2 46.71 25.22 -43.18
C ARG A 2 45.90 24.78 -41.93
N ARG A 3 46.49 24.80 -40.73
CA ARG A 3 45.81 24.48 -39.45
C ARG A 3 45.51 25.69 -38.55
N ARG A 4 45.85 26.92 -38.98
CA ARG A 4 45.45 28.18 -38.28
C ARG A 4 44.24 28.89 -38.90
N LEU A 5 43.73 28.40 -40.03
CA LEU A 5 42.55 28.98 -40.72
C LEU A 5 41.23 28.24 -40.43
N GLN A 6 41.25 27.12 -39.70
CA GLN A 6 40.04 26.41 -39.27
C GLN A 6 39.58 26.76 -37.84
N ARG A 7 40.36 27.57 -37.08
CA ARG A 7 39.98 28.04 -35.73
C ARG A 7 39.38 29.46 -35.69
N LEU A 8 39.23 30.12 -36.85
CA LEU A 8 38.63 31.47 -36.95
C LEU A 8 37.26 31.48 -37.64
N ALA A 9 36.72 30.32 -38.05
CA ALA A 9 35.40 30.20 -38.66
C ALA A 9 34.31 29.66 -37.69
N ALA A 10 34.66 29.35 -36.44
CA ALA A 10 33.74 28.82 -35.43
C ALA A 10 33.27 29.86 -34.38
N VAL A 11 33.57 31.15 -34.58
CA VAL A 11 33.20 32.24 -33.64
C VAL A 11 32.24 33.27 -34.28
N ALA A 12 31.62 32.95 -35.42
CA ALA A 12 30.76 33.91 -36.15
C ALA A 12 29.32 33.40 -36.44
N ALA A 13 28.79 32.45 -35.66
CA ALA A 13 27.42 31.97 -35.84
C ALA A 13 26.69 31.66 -34.51
N ALA A 14 26.82 32.55 -33.53
CA ALA A 14 26.01 32.53 -32.31
C ALA A 14 25.32 33.89 -32.12
N THR A 15 24.49 34.28 -33.09
CA THR A 15 23.51 35.37 -32.98
C THR A 15 22.53 35.25 -34.14
N LEU A 16 21.45 34.50 -33.92
CA LEU A 16 20.08 34.71 -34.42
C LEU A 16 19.31 33.41 -34.19
N VAL A 17 18.27 33.44 -33.38
CA VAL A 17 16.89 33.05 -33.76
C VAL A 17 16.02 33.23 -32.51
N CYS A 18 15.23 34.30 -32.53
CA CYS A 18 14.04 34.48 -31.72
C CYS A 18 12.90 33.58 -32.23
N LEU A 19 12.03 33.18 -31.30
CA LEU A 19 10.60 32.86 -31.43
C LEU A 19 10.07 32.43 -32.82
N VAL A 20 9.61 31.17 -32.93
CA VAL A 20 8.32 30.79 -33.54
C VAL A 20 7.86 29.45 -32.93
N LEU A 21 6.69 29.43 -32.27
CA LEU A 21 5.87 28.22 -32.06
C LEU A 21 4.75 28.22 -33.11
N PRO A 22 4.43 27.06 -33.71
CA PRO A 22 3.02 26.68 -33.81
C PRO A 22 2.80 25.18 -33.54
N GLY A 23 1.60 24.87 -33.06
CA GLY A 23 1.18 23.55 -32.61
C GLY A 23 1.01 22.48 -33.69
N GLY A 24 0.77 21.27 -33.20
CA GLY A 24 0.39 20.11 -34.01
C GLY A 24 -0.25 19.05 -33.12
N ALA A 25 -1.55 18.85 -33.31
CA ALA A 25 -2.35 17.80 -32.72
C ALA A 25 -1.92 16.41 -33.22
N VAL A 26 -1.93 15.41 -32.33
CA VAL A 26 -1.82 13.99 -32.72
C VAL A 26 -3.18 13.35 -32.50
N GLY A 27 -3.83 12.96 -33.60
CA GLY A 27 -5.09 12.22 -33.62
C GLY A 27 -4.89 10.71 -33.35
N PRO A 28 -6.00 9.99 -33.08
CA PRO A 28 -5.97 8.59 -32.65
C PRO A 28 -5.67 7.64 -33.81
N SER A 29 -4.89 6.60 -33.53
CA SER A 29 -4.66 5.49 -34.46
C SER A 29 -5.73 4.42 -34.21
N THR A 30 -6.57 4.15 -35.22
CA THR A 30 -7.47 2.99 -35.25
C THR A 30 -7.01 1.94 -36.24
N ALA A 31 -6.88 0.72 -35.69
CA ALA A 31 -7.19 -0.60 -36.24
C ALA A 31 -6.41 -1.17 -37.43
N ALA A 32 -5.96 -2.43 -37.26
CA ALA A 32 -6.14 -3.46 -38.26
C ALA A 32 -6.59 -4.79 -37.58
N PRO A 33 -7.60 -5.48 -38.12
CA PRO A 33 -8.14 -6.74 -37.61
C PRO A 33 -7.34 -7.94 -38.14
N GLY A 34 -7.18 -8.96 -37.29
CA GLY A 34 -6.61 -10.27 -37.65
C GLY A 34 -7.68 -11.36 -37.68
N ASP A 35 -7.52 -12.26 -38.63
CA ASP A 35 -8.48 -13.17 -39.27
C ASP A 35 -9.25 -14.21 -38.41
N PRO A 36 -10.36 -14.76 -38.97
CA PRO A 36 -11.25 -15.70 -38.31
C PRO A 36 -10.65 -17.10 -38.18
N ALA A 37 -10.86 -17.73 -37.03
CA ALA A 37 -10.50 -19.13 -36.80
C ALA A 37 -11.51 -20.07 -37.50
N ASP A 38 -10.94 -21.05 -38.21
CA ASP A 38 -11.58 -22.18 -38.90
C ASP A 38 -12.33 -23.10 -37.88
N PRO A 39 -13.53 -23.63 -38.18
CA PRO A 39 -14.26 -24.50 -37.28
C PRO A 39 -13.89 -25.97 -37.55
N ALA A 40 -12.92 -26.49 -36.81
CA ALA A 40 -12.69 -27.93 -36.71
C ALA A 40 -12.15 -28.32 -35.33
N ALA A 41 -12.84 -29.30 -34.73
CA ALA A 41 -12.69 -29.87 -33.38
C ALA A 41 -13.37 -29.09 -32.24
N GLU A 42 -14.68 -29.31 -32.06
CA GLU A 42 -15.28 -29.24 -30.71
C GLU A 42 -14.49 -30.20 -29.80
N VAL A 43 -13.59 -29.67 -28.99
CA VAL A 43 -13.11 -30.34 -27.80
C VAL A 43 -14.36 -30.62 -26.95
N ALA A 44 -14.61 -31.88 -26.60
CA ALA A 44 -15.76 -32.29 -25.80
C ALA A 44 -15.70 -31.64 -24.40
N GLY A 45 -16.22 -30.41 -24.30
CA GLY A 45 -16.39 -29.69 -23.05
C GLY A 45 -17.61 -30.25 -22.32
N GLY A 46 -17.38 -31.15 -21.37
CA GLY A 46 -18.43 -31.69 -20.50
C GLY A 46 -17.90 -32.81 -19.62
N ASN A 47 -18.52 -33.01 -18.46
CA ASN A 47 -18.29 -34.20 -17.63
C ASN A 47 -19.28 -35.30 -18.08
N PRO A 48 -18.85 -36.34 -18.81
CA PRO A 48 -19.74 -37.37 -19.35
C PRO A 48 -20.36 -38.23 -18.24
N ILE A 49 -21.57 -38.75 -18.50
CA ILE A 49 -22.22 -39.74 -17.64
C ILE A 49 -22.19 -41.10 -18.34
N LEU A 50 -21.59 -42.11 -17.73
CA LEU A 50 -21.65 -43.49 -18.20
C LEU A 50 -22.46 -44.34 -17.22
N LEU A 51 -23.61 -44.82 -17.67
CA LEU A 51 -24.46 -45.74 -16.92
C LEU A 51 -23.89 -47.15 -17.07
N VAL A 52 -23.68 -47.86 -15.97
CA VAL A 52 -23.20 -49.25 -15.96
C VAL A 52 -24.26 -50.07 -15.24
N LEU A 53 -25.03 -50.83 -16.00
CA LEU A 53 -26.23 -51.53 -15.54
C LEU A 53 -25.99 -53.03 -15.47
N ASP A 54 -26.18 -53.60 -14.29
CA ASP A 54 -26.25 -55.03 -14.07
C ASP A 54 -27.50 -55.60 -14.75
N THR A 55 -27.31 -56.64 -15.55
CA THR A 55 -28.36 -57.39 -16.24
C THR A 55 -28.30 -58.87 -15.89
N SER A 56 -27.72 -59.24 -14.76
CA SER A 56 -27.64 -60.63 -14.29
C SER A 56 -29.01 -61.29 -14.11
N GLY A 57 -29.03 -62.62 -13.95
CA GLY A 57 -30.27 -63.39 -13.83
C GLY A 57 -31.21 -62.93 -12.70
N SER A 58 -30.66 -62.41 -11.58
CA SER A 58 -31.43 -61.85 -10.46
C SER A 58 -32.25 -60.62 -10.85
N MET A 59 -31.83 -59.87 -11.87
CA MET A 59 -32.60 -58.75 -12.42
C MET A 59 -33.89 -59.19 -13.14
N GLY A 60 -34.05 -60.49 -13.40
CA GLY A 60 -35.29 -61.09 -13.88
C GLY A 60 -36.35 -61.34 -12.80
N GLU A 61 -36.03 -61.07 -11.53
CA GLU A 61 -36.93 -61.30 -10.39
C GLU A 61 -37.83 -60.09 -10.09
N ASP A 62 -38.82 -60.33 -9.22
CA ASP A 62 -39.75 -59.30 -8.73
C ASP A 62 -39.07 -58.37 -7.71
N ASP A 63 -39.29 -57.07 -7.85
CA ASP A 63 -38.78 -56.03 -6.95
C ASP A 63 -39.54 -55.95 -5.61
N GLY A 64 -40.48 -56.85 -5.35
CA GLY A 64 -41.24 -56.93 -4.11
C GLY A 64 -42.53 -56.13 -4.15
N THR A 65 -42.76 -55.39 -5.24
CA THR A 65 -43.97 -54.58 -5.48
C THR A 65 -44.83 -55.11 -6.64
N GLY A 66 -44.42 -56.21 -7.29
CA GLY A 66 -45.08 -56.74 -8.48
C GLY A 66 -44.43 -56.32 -9.82
N THR A 67 -43.29 -55.62 -9.78
CA THR A 67 -42.54 -55.17 -10.96
C THR A 67 -41.26 -55.97 -11.12
N ILE A 68 -40.95 -56.44 -12.34
CA ILE A 68 -39.66 -57.09 -12.59
C ILE A 68 -38.52 -56.05 -12.52
N LYS A 69 -37.45 -56.34 -11.78
CA LYS A 69 -36.33 -55.42 -11.53
C LYS A 69 -35.77 -54.80 -12.82
N ILE A 70 -35.50 -55.60 -13.86
CA ILE A 70 -34.97 -55.08 -15.14
C ILE A 70 -35.96 -54.12 -15.84
N GLU A 71 -37.26 -54.37 -15.75
CA GLU A 71 -38.29 -53.47 -16.31
C GLU A 71 -38.38 -52.16 -15.49
N GLY A 72 -38.21 -52.26 -14.17
CA GLY A 72 -38.04 -51.11 -13.28
C GLY A 72 -36.85 -50.23 -13.68
N ALA A 73 -35.67 -50.84 -13.85
CA ALA A 73 -34.45 -50.17 -14.25
C ALA A 73 -34.59 -49.49 -15.63
N LYS A 74 -35.20 -50.16 -16.62
CA LYS A 74 -35.50 -49.56 -17.93
C LYS A 74 -36.36 -48.31 -17.80
N ASN A 75 -37.44 -48.37 -17.04
CA ASN A 75 -38.33 -47.23 -16.84
C ASN A 75 -37.62 -46.05 -16.16
N ALA A 76 -36.80 -46.34 -15.15
CA ALA A 76 -35.99 -45.34 -14.47
C ALA A 76 -34.98 -44.66 -15.42
N LEU A 77 -34.31 -45.44 -16.26
CA LEU A 77 -33.36 -44.95 -17.27
C LEU A 77 -34.06 -44.13 -18.38
N LEU A 78 -35.22 -44.56 -18.86
CA LEU A 78 -36.01 -43.80 -19.82
C LEU A 78 -36.47 -42.45 -19.25
N ASN A 79 -36.84 -42.42 -17.97
CA ASN A 79 -37.21 -41.19 -17.27
C ASN A 79 -36.01 -40.25 -17.05
N LEU A 80 -34.84 -40.80 -16.70
CA LEU A 80 -33.59 -40.05 -16.63
C LEU A 80 -33.26 -39.44 -18.00
N LEU A 81 -33.25 -40.27 -19.05
CA LEU A 81 -33.03 -39.80 -20.41
C LEU A 81 -33.99 -38.68 -20.75
N ALA A 82 -35.30 -38.82 -20.51
CA ALA A 82 -36.28 -37.80 -20.87
C ALA A 82 -35.98 -36.39 -20.30
N ARG A 83 -35.33 -36.31 -19.14
CA ARG A 83 -35.12 -35.07 -18.37
C ARG A 83 -33.73 -34.45 -18.50
N LEU A 84 -32.72 -35.22 -18.93
CA LEU A 84 -31.37 -34.69 -19.13
C LEU A 84 -31.36 -33.61 -20.24
N PRO A 85 -30.52 -32.58 -20.17
CA PRO A 85 -30.30 -31.66 -21.29
C PRO A 85 -29.88 -32.39 -22.60
N LEU A 86 -30.20 -31.82 -23.77
CA LEU A 86 -29.90 -32.45 -25.08
C LEU A 86 -28.40 -32.44 -25.42
N ASP A 87 -27.63 -31.55 -24.79
CA ASP A 87 -26.18 -31.41 -24.92
C ASP A 87 -25.40 -32.33 -23.96
N THR A 88 -26.08 -33.03 -23.05
CA THR A 88 -25.44 -34.00 -22.14
C THR A 88 -24.81 -35.13 -22.94
N HIS A 89 -23.55 -35.43 -22.64
CA HIS A 89 -22.85 -36.60 -23.17
C HIS A 89 -23.11 -37.79 -22.25
N ILE A 90 -23.82 -38.79 -22.76
CA ILE A 90 -24.27 -39.95 -21.99
C ILE A 90 -24.03 -41.23 -22.77
N GLY A 91 -23.67 -42.30 -22.05
CA GLY A 91 -23.50 -43.65 -22.56
C GLY A 91 -24.10 -44.67 -21.60
N MET A 92 -24.21 -45.92 -22.07
CA MET A 92 -24.68 -47.04 -21.26
C MET A 92 -23.92 -48.31 -21.64
N ARG A 93 -23.49 -49.03 -20.60
CA ARG A 93 -22.90 -50.36 -20.66
C ARG A 93 -23.77 -51.31 -19.83
N THR A 94 -24.06 -52.48 -20.37
CA THR A 94 -24.69 -53.57 -19.62
C THR A 94 -23.72 -54.72 -19.40
N TYR A 95 -23.88 -55.47 -18.31
CA TYR A 95 -23.07 -56.65 -17.99
C TYR A 95 -23.92 -57.72 -17.31
N PRO A 96 -23.69 -59.02 -17.59
CA PRO A 96 -22.60 -59.61 -18.39
C PRO A 96 -22.92 -59.69 -19.90
N ALA A 97 -21.94 -59.98 -20.76
CA ALA A 97 -22.25 -60.34 -22.16
C ALA A 97 -22.80 -61.78 -22.22
N ALA A 98 -23.63 -62.08 -23.24
CA ALA A 98 -24.45 -63.28 -23.42
C ALA A 98 -23.80 -64.68 -23.30
N SER A 99 -22.53 -64.79 -22.91
CA SER A 99 -21.83 -66.02 -22.56
C SER A 99 -21.32 -65.93 -21.11
N GLY A 100 -21.78 -66.82 -20.22
CA GLY A 100 -21.38 -66.83 -18.81
C GLY A 100 -19.87 -66.85 -18.55
N GLY A 101 -19.47 -66.49 -17.33
CA GLY A 101 -18.08 -66.21 -16.94
C GLY A 101 -17.79 -64.72 -16.73
N CYS A 102 -16.51 -64.37 -16.54
CA CYS A 102 -16.05 -63.02 -16.17
C CYS A 102 -15.88 -62.08 -17.36
N ASP A 103 -16.95 -61.87 -18.14
CA ASP A 103 -16.95 -60.94 -19.28
C ASP A 103 -17.35 -59.51 -18.86
N SER A 104 -16.66 -58.50 -19.38
CA SER A 104 -16.90 -57.09 -19.05
C SER A 104 -18.22 -56.49 -19.56
N GLY A 105 -19.08 -57.26 -20.24
CA GLY A 105 -20.33 -56.79 -20.82
C GLY A 105 -20.19 -56.10 -22.18
N SER A 106 -21.24 -55.41 -22.61
CA SER A 106 -21.29 -54.68 -23.89
C SER A 106 -21.65 -53.21 -23.71
N ILE A 107 -21.05 -52.35 -24.54
CA ILE A 107 -21.45 -50.96 -24.67
C ILE A 107 -22.68 -50.87 -25.59
N ASP A 108 -23.86 -50.79 -25.01
CA ASP A 108 -25.12 -50.74 -25.78
C ASP A 108 -25.41 -49.33 -26.30
N ILE A 109 -24.95 -48.31 -25.56
CA ILE A 109 -25.04 -46.92 -25.97
C ILE A 109 -23.64 -46.32 -25.88
N GLY A 110 -23.04 -46.07 -27.05
CA GLY A 110 -21.75 -45.41 -27.15
C GLY A 110 -21.79 -44.00 -26.56
N LEU A 111 -20.78 -43.63 -25.78
CA LEU A 111 -20.70 -42.33 -25.14
C LEU A 111 -20.70 -41.21 -26.20
N ALA A 112 -21.77 -40.43 -26.26
CA ALA A 112 -22.00 -39.37 -27.25
C ALA A 112 -23.05 -38.37 -26.73
N ARG A 113 -23.31 -37.28 -27.47
CA ARG A 113 -24.45 -36.39 -27.19
C ARG A 113 -25.75 -37.21 -27.14
N ARG A 114 -26.61 -36.87 -26.19
CA ARG A 114 -27.90 -37.54 -25.95
C ARG A 114 -28.74 -37.60 -27.23
N ASP A 115 -29.05 -38.81 -27.69
CA ASP A 115 -30.07 -39.09 -28.70
C ASP A 115 -31.24 -39.85 -28.04
N PRO A 116 -32.35 -39.18 -27.69
CA PRO A 116 -33.47 -39.82 -27.02
C PRO A 116 -34.09 -40.97 -27.83
N GLY A 117 -34.03 -40.92 -29.16
CA GLY A 117 -34.62 -41.93 -30.04
C GLY A 117 -33.86 -43.25 -29.92
N ASP A 118 -32.60 -43.22 -30.35
CA ASP A 118 -31.73 -44.40 -30.42
C ASP A 118 -31.43 -44.99 -29.03
N MET A 119 -31.20 -44.12 -28.04
CA MET A 119 -30.93 -44.55 -26.67
C MET A 119 -32.16 -45.22 -26.04
N SER A 120 -33.37 -44.70 -26.30
CA SER A 120 -34.60 -45.32 -25.77
C SER A 120 -34.90 -46.68 -26.40
N ALA A 121 -34.53 -46.89 -27.66
CA ALA A 121 -34.66 -48.19 -28.31
C ALA A 121 -33.69 -49.21 -27.68
N SER A 122 -32.44 -48.80 -27.46
CA SER A 122 -31.41 -49.64 -26.85
C SER A 122 -31.78 -50.05 -25.41
N ILE A 123 -32.26 -49.12 -24.59
CA ILE A 123 -32.72 -49.42 -23.22
C ILE A 123 -33.87 -50.43 -23.21
N ARG A 124 -34.86 -50.28 -24.09
CA ARG A 124 -36.01 -51.20 -24.14
C ARG A 124 -35.60 -52.63 -24.52
N ALA A 125 -34.52 -52.79 -25.29
CA ALA A 125 -34.02 -54.07 -25.76
C ALA A 125 -33.21 -54.87 -24.72
N VAL A 126 -32.81 -54.25 -23.60
CA VAL A 126 -32.04 -54.91 -22.54
C VAL A 126 -32.84 -56.09 -21.94
N THR A 127 -32.19 -57.21 -21.65
CA THR A 127 -32.81 -58.38 -21.01
C THR A 127 -31.93 -58.88 -19.88
N ALA A 128 -32.54 -59.47 -18.84
CA ALA A 128 -31.80 -60.06 -17.73
C ALA A 128 -31.31 -61.47 -18.08
N ASP A 129 -30.01 -61.72 -18.00
CA ASP A 129 -29.34 -63.03 -18.18
C ASP A 129 -27.91 -63.02 -17.60
N GLY A 130 -27.45 -64.16 -17.08
CA GLY A 130 -26.04 -64.40 -16.72
C GLY A 130 -25.56 -64.04 -15.29
N ASP A 131 -24.24 -64.09 -15.10
CA ASP A 131 -23.46 -63.82 -13.86
C ASP A 131 -23.21 -62.31 -13.61
N THR A 132 -22.53 -61.93 -12.50
CA THR A 132 -22.29 -60.52 -12.10
C THR A 132 -20.79 -60.15 -12.06
N PRO A 133 -20.12 -59.89 -13.21
CA PRO A 133 -18.70 -59.50 -13.29
C PRO A 133 -18.48 -57.98 -13.13
N THR A 134 -18.73 -57.47 -11.91
CA THR A 134 -18.71 -56.03 -11.61
C THR A 134 -17.34 -55.38 -11.80
N ALA A 135 -16.24 -56.07 -11.47
CA ALA A 135 -14.88 -55.53 -11.57
C ALA A 135 -14.48 -55.27 -13.02
N GLU A 136 -14.77 -56.23 -13.89
CA GLU A 136 -14.48 -56.18 -15.32
C GLU A 136 -15.33 -55.10 -16.01
N ALA A 137 -16.61 -55.01 -15.65
CA ALA A 137 -17.50 -53.97 -16.15
C ALA A 137 -17.03 -52.56 -15.74
N LEU A 138 -16.59 -52.38 -14.48
CA LEU A 138 -16.10 -51.10 -13.97
C LEU A 138 -14.78 -50.68 -14.65
N ALA A 139 -13.86 -51.62 -14.84
CA ALA A 139 -12.61 -51.36 -15.56
C ALA A 139 -12.86 -50.96 -17.02
N ALA A 140 -13.75 -51.69 -17.71
CA ALA A 140 -14.12 -51.38 -19.09
C ALA A 140 -14.83 -50.03 -19.23
N ALA A 141 -15.71 -49.69 -18.28
CA ALA A 141 -16.39 -48.40 -18.26
C ALA A 141 -15.40 -47.21 -18.12
N ALA A 142 -14.36 -47.35 -17.28
CA ALA A 142 -13.32 -46.33 -17.17
C ALA A 142 -12.55 -46.16 -18.49
N GLU A 143 -12.25 -47.25 -19.20
CA GLU A 143 -11.59 -47.21 -20.51
C GLU A 143 -12.51 -46.65 -21.61
N ASP A 144 -13.81 -46.93 -21.57
CA ASP A 144 -14.81 -46.37 -22.49
C ASP A 144 -14.83 -44.82 -22.42
N ILE A 145 -14.75 -44.26 -21.20
CA ILE A 145 -14.68 -42.80 -21.02
C ILE A 145 -13.34 -42.26 -21.55
N LYS A 146 -12.24 -42.91 -21.21
CA LYS A 146 -10.88 -42.48 -21.57
C LYS A 146 -10.62 -42.54 -23.07
N SER A 147 -11.02 -43.62 -23.73
CA SER A 147 -10.84 -43.84 -25.17
C SER A 147 -11.58 -42.81 -26.03
N ARG A 148 -12.61 -42.16 -25.46
CA ARG A 148 -13.35 -41.04 -26.06
C ARG A 148 -12.71 -39.66 -25.83
N GLY A 149 -11.56 -39.61 -25.15
CA GLY A 149 -10.78 -38.40 -24.94
C GLY A 149 -11.17 -37.58 -23.70
N TYR A 150 -12.00 -38.12 -22.82
CA TYR A 150 -12.37 -37.45 -21.57
C TYR A 150 -11.33 -37.70 -20.47
N SER A 151 -10.95 -36.64 -19.75
CA SER A 151 -10.03 -36.70 -18.60
C SER A 151 -10.73 -36.73 -17.24
N GLN A 152 -12.06 -36.68 -17.24
CA GLN A 152 -12.95 -36.72 -16.07
C GLN A 152 -14.31 -37.29 -16.51
N GLY A 153 -15.10 -37.84 -15.58
CA GLY A 153 -16.32 -38.59 -15.89
C GLY A 153 -17.10 -38.98 -14.64
N THR A 154 -18.42 -39.18 -14.77
CA THR A 154 -19.23 -39.83 -13.73
C THR A 154 -19.70 -41.20 -14.24
N ILE A 155 -19.39 -42.25 -13.49
CA ILE A 155 -19.94 -43.60 -13.69
C ILE A 155 -21.09 -43.78 -12.70
N VAL A 156 -22.21 -44.31 -13.18
CA VAL A 156 -23.36 -44.66 -12.34
C VAL A 156 -23.55 -46.16 -12.45
N LEU A 157 -23.09 -46.89 -11.44
CA LEU A 157 -23.15 -48.34 -11.37
C LEU A 157 -24.44 -48.75 -10.65
N VAL A 158 -25.30 -49.52 -11.32
CA VAL A 158 -26.52 -50.12 -10.73
C VAL A 158 -26.31 -51.62 -10.69
N SER A 159 -26.41 -52.24 -9.51
CA SER A 159 -26.25 -53.69 -9.33
C SER A 159 -27.19 -54.23 -8.25
N ASP A 160 -27.64 -55.48 -8.42
CA ASP A 160 -28.53 -56.19 -7.50
C ASP A 160 -27.90 -57.42 -6.83
N GLY A 161 -26.61 -57.70 -7.06
CA GLY A 161 -25.91 -58.87 -6.55
C GLY A 161 -24.44 -58.64 -6.20
N GLU A 162 -23.86 -59.58 -5.45
CA GLU A 162 -22.42 -59.64 -5.14
C GLU A 162 -21.61 -60.01 -6.40
N HIS A 163 -20.38 -59.51 -6.52
CA HIS A 163 -19.49 -59.90 -7.62
C HIS A 163 -19.25 -61.41 -7.66
N THR A 164 -19.16 -61.96 -8.87
CA THR A 164 -18.92 -63.39 -9.11
C THR A 164 -17.49 -63.70 -9.58
N CYS A 165 -16.67 -62.66 -9.76
CA CYS A 165 -15.35 -62.70 -10.39
C CYS A 165 -14.28 -62.00 -9.54
N ASP A 166 -13.56 -61.00 -10.08
CA ASP A 166 -12.55 -60.24 -9.34
C ASP A 166 -13.18 -59.20 -8.39
N ASP A 167 -12.41 -58.72 -7.40
CA ASP A 167 -12.86 -57.69 -6.43
C ASP A 167 -12.92 -56.29 -7.09
N PRO A 168 -14.12 -55.69 -7.25
CA PRO A 168 -14.26 -54.40 -7.90
C PRO A 168 -13.78 -53.22 -7.06
N CYS A 169 -13.62 -53.37 -5.75
CA CYS A 169 -13.07 -52.29 -4.94
C CYS A 169 -11.57 -52.08 -5.20
N GLU A 170 -10.82 -53.14 -5.52
CA GLU A 170 -9.43 -53.00 -5.97
C GLU A 170 -9.36 -52.24 -7.30
N VAL A 171 -10.26 -52.56 -8.24
CA VAL A 171 -10.38 -51.84 -9.52
C VAL A 171 -10.72 -50.36 -9.30
N ALA A 172 -11.67 -50.06 -8.42
CA ALA A 172 -12.06 -48.68 -8.10
C ALA A 172 -10.88 -47.85 -7.56
N ARG A 173 -10.03 -48.44 -6.70
CA ARG A 173 -8.80 -47.78 -6.22
C ARG A 173 -7.80 -47.57 -7.35
N SER A 174 -7.62 -48.55 -8.22
CA SER A 174 -6.73 -48.44 -9.38
C SER A 174 -7.17 -47.32 -10.34
N ILE A 175 -8.47 -47.18 -10.58
CA ILE A 175 -9.02 -46.12 -11.45
C ILE A 175 -8.65 -44.73 -10.91
N ARG A 176 -8.80 -44.50 -9.60
CA ARG A 176 -8.39 -43.23 -8.98
C ARG A 176 -6.89 -42.98 -9.15
N ASP A 177 -6.06 -44.02 -8.97
CA ASP A 177 -4.61 -43.91 -9.02
C ASP A 177 -4.07 -43.62 -10.44
N GLN A 178 -4.87 -43.85 -11.48
CA GLN A 178 -4.55 -43.51 -12.88
C GLN A 178 -4.66 -42.00 -13.21
N GLY A 179 -5.09 -41.16 -12.25
CA GLY A 179 -5.10 -39.69 -12.39
C GLY A 179 -6.22 -39.14 -13.30
N ILE A 180 -7.22 -39.96 -13.62
CA ILE A 180 -8.42 -39.55 -14.35
C ILE A 180 -9.47 -39.16 -13.31
N GLY A 181 -10.13 -38.00 -13.47
CA GLY A 181 -11.14 -37.51 -12.54
C GLY A 181 -12.47 -38.26 -12.65
N LEU A 182 -12.47 -39.57 -12.42
CA LEU A 182 -13.65 -40.42 -12.46
C LEU A 182 -14.27 -40.56 -11.06
N THR A 183 -15.57 -40.28 -10.98
CA THR A 183 -16.39 -40.52 -9.78
C THR A 183 -17.36 -41.65 -10.05
N VAL A 184 -17.46 -42.64 -9.16
CA VAL A 184 -18.39 -43.78 -9.31
C VAL A 184 -19.50 -43.69 -8.27
N ASP A 185 -20.70 -43.32 -8.71
CA ASP A 185 -21.92 -43.42 -7.91
C ASP A 185 -22.49 -44.83 -8.04
N THR A 186 -22.73 -45.50 -6.91
CA THR A 186 -23.20 -46.89 -6.89
C THR A 186 -24.62 -46.98 -6.32
N VAL A 187 -25.48 -47.75 -6.95
CA VAL A 187 -26.87 -48.00 -6.55
C VAL A 187 -27.07 -49.49 -6.33
N GLY A 188 -27.30 -49.87 -5.07
CA GLY A 188 -27.58 -51.26 -4.70
C GLY A 188 -29.08 -51.51 -4.77
N PHE A 189 -29.54 -52.27 -5.76
CA PHE A 189 -30.95 -52.52 -6.01
C PHE A 189 -31.39 -53.83 -5.36
N ARG A 190 -32.00 -53.78 -4.16
CA ARG A 190 -32.36 -54.98 -3.38
C ARG A 190 -31.20 -55.98 -3.24
N ILE A 191 -30.02 -55.44 -2.96
CA ILE A 191 -28.77 -56.20 -2.78
C ILE A 191 -28.61 -56.68 -1.34
N ASP A 192 -27.84 -57.74 -1.14
CA ASP A 192 -27.50 -58.25 0.19
C ASP A 192 -26.40 -57.42 0.88
N ASP A 193 -26.11 -57.74 2.15
CA ASP A 193 -25.14 -56.99 2.95
C ASP A 193 -23.70 -57.08 2.40
N ALA A 194 -23.36 -58.17 1.70
CA ALA A 194 -22.04 -58.39 1.11
C ALA A 194 -21.84 -57.48 -0.11
N GLY A 195 -22.77 -57.51 -1.07
CA GLY A 195 -22.76 -56.62 -2.23
C GLY A 195 -22.93 -55.14 -1.84
N ALA A 196 -23.70 -54.83 -0.79
CA ALA A 196 -23.81 -53.47 -0.28
C ALA A 196 -22.45 -52.91 0.21
N GLN A 197 -21.65 -53.71 0.92
CA GLN A 197 -20.31 -53.31 1.38
C GLN A 197 -19.35 -53.09 0.22
N GLU A 198 -19.43 -53.93 -0.81
CA GLU A 198 -18.65 -53.82 -2.03
C GLU A 198 -18.94 -52.51 -2.78
N LEU A 199 -20.21 -52.19 -3.03
CA LEU A 199 -20.63 -50.95 -3.67
C LEU A 199 -20.25 -49.70 -2.86
N GLN A 200 -20.34 -49.76 -1.53
CA GLN A 200 -19.85 -48.70 -0.64
C GLN A 200 -18.33 -48.50 -0.76
N CYS A 201 -17.58 -49.59 -0.92
CA CYS A 201 -16.14 -49.55 -1.11
C CYS A 201 -15.77 -48.86 -2.43
N ILE A 202 -16.45 -49.20 -3.54
CA ILE A 202 -16.25 -48.60 -4.87
C ILE A 202 -16.51 -47.09 -4.85
N SER A 203 -17.68 -46.69 -4.34
CA SER A 203 -18.05 -45.28 -4.30
C SER A 203 -17.14 -44.49 -3.36
N GLY A 204 -16.81 -45.02 -2.18
CA GLY A 204 -15.85 -44.41 -1.27
C GLY A 204 -14.44 -44.28 -1.86
N ALA A 205 -13.97 -45.27 -2.63
CA ALA A 205 -12.65 -45.25 -3.25
C ALA A 205 -12.48 -44.17 -4.33
N THR A 206 -13.59 -43.78 -4.98
CA THR A 206 -13.61 -42.84 -6.13
C THR A 206 -14.25 -41.49 -5.80
N GLY A 207 -14.69 -41.28 -4.55
CA GLY A 207 -15.34 -40.04 -4.11
C GLY A 207 -16.81 -39.91 -4.54
N GLY A 208 -17.44 -41.01 -4.95
CA GLY A 208 -18.87 -41.07 -5.28
C GLY A 208 -19.75 -41.43 -4.10
N THR A 209 -21.01 -41.74 -4.37
CA THR A 209 -22.03 -42.01 -3.34
C THR A 209 -22.71 -43.37 -3.52
N TYR A 210 -22.82 -44.14 -2.43
CA TYR A 210 -23.64 -45.35 -2.36
C TYR A 210 -25.09 -45.01 -2.01
N THR A 211 -26.05 -45.65 -2.68
CA THR A 211 -27.47 -45.55 -2.34
C THR A 211 -28.14 -46.91 -2.44
N PRO A 212 -28.68 -47.47 -1.33
CA PRO A 212 -29.55 -48.64 -1.39
C PRO A 212 -30.92 -48.21 -1.92
N VAL A 213 -31.52 -49.03 -2.78
CA VAL A 213 -32.88 -48.84 -3.28
C VAL A 213 -33.67 -50.13 -3.15
N ASP A 214 -34.86 -50.03 -2.56
CA ASP A 214 -35.68 -51.18 -2.20
C ASP A 214 -36.64 -51.61 -3.33
N ASP A 215 -36.92 -50.73 -4.29
CA ASP A 215 -37.84 -50.99 -5.40
C ASP A 215 -37.52 -50.12 -6.62
N SER A 216 -38.24 -50.38 -7.72
CA SER A 216 -38.08 -49.66 -8.98
C SER A 216 -38.40 -48.16 -8.89
N ALA A 217 -39.27 -47.75 -7.98
CA ALA A 217 -39.62 -46.34 -7.80
C ALA A 217 -38.47 -45.58 -7.11
N ALA A 218 -37.89 -46.15 -6.06
CA ALA A 218 -36.71 -45.63 -5.37
C ALA A 218 -35.50 -45.54 -6.31
N LEU A 219 -35.30 -46.54 -7.19
CA LEU A 219 -34.29 -46.47 -8.26
C LEU A 219 -34.54 -45.28 -9.20
N GLY A 220 -35.79 -45.05 -9.60
CA GLY A 220 -36.21 -43.89 -10.40
C GLY A 220 -35.87 -42.56 -9.73
N ASP A 221 -36.20 -42.40 -8.45
CA ASP A 221 -35.92 -41.18 -7.68
C ASP A 221 -34.42 -40.95 -7.52
N ARG A 222 -33.63 -42.02 -7.30
CA ARG A 222 -32.18 -41.94 -7.21
C ARG A 222 -31.55 -41.51 -8.53
N LEU A 223 -31.94 -42.12 -9.64
CA LEU A 223 -31.44 -41.72 -10.96
C LEU A 223 -31.85 -40.28 -11.31
N ALA A 224 -33.03 -39.83 -10.89
CA ALA A 224 -33.44 -38.43 -11.03
C ALA A 224 -32.56 -37.47 -10.20
N ALA A 225 -32.08 -37.87 -9.02
CA ALA A 225 -31.19 -37.05 -8.19
C ALA A 225 -29.81 -36.79 -8.84
N LEU A 226 -29.37 -37.62 -9.80
CA LEU A 226 -28.16 -37.39 -10.60
C LEU A 226 -28.26 -36.15 -11.51
N GLN A 227 -29.46 -35.55 -11.63
CA GLN A 227 -29.70 -34.29 -12.34
C GLN A 227 -29.37 -33.05 -11.50
N ALA A 228 -29.08 -33.21 -10.20
CA ALA A 228 -28.74 -32.08 -9.35
C ALA A 228 -27.28 -31.63 -9.56
N PRO A 229 -27.02 -30.32 -9.66
CA PRO A 229 -25.66 -29.81 -9.74
C PRO A 229 -24.85 -30.18 -8.49
N ARG A 230 -23.58 -30.55 -8.66
CA ARG A 230 -22.65 -30.78 -7.55
C ARG A 230 -21.62 -29.67 -7.53
N LEU A 231 -21.59 -28.92 -6.42
CA LEU A 231 -20.62 -27.86 -6.21
C LEU A 231 -19.62 -28.28 -5.14
N GLU A 232 -18.40 -27.77 -5.22
CA GLU A 232 -17.38 -27.86 -4.20
C GLU A 232 -16.95 -26.45 -3.80
N LEU A 233 -16.91 -26.17 -2.50
CA LEU A 233 -16.41 -24.94 -1.92
C LEU A 233 -14.98 -25.15 -1.38
N ASP A 234 -14.03 -24.41 -1.94
CA ASP A 234 -12.70 -24.24 -1.38
C ASP A 234 -12.55 -22.83 -0.82
N ALA A 235 -12.20 -22.71 0.46
CA ALA A 235 -11.88 -21.44 1.10
C ALA A 235 -10.66 -21.67 2.02
N PRO A 236 -9.46 -21.25 1.59
CA PRO A 236 -8.22 -21.54 2.30
C PRO A 236 -8.15 -20.85 3.66
N ASP A 237 -7.36 -21.42 4.55
CA ASP A 237 -7.06 -20.81 5.84
C ASP A 237 -6.35 -19.47 5.64
N VAL A 238 -6.72 -18.49 6.47
CA VAL A 238 -6.17 -17.14 6.41
C VAL A 238 -5.12 -17.02 7.51
N PRO A 239 -3.86 -16.68 7.17
CA PRO A 239 -2.77 -16.58 8.14
C PRO A 239 -3.03 -15.48 9.18
N SER A 240 -2.24 -15.47 10.25
CA SER A 240 -2.28 -14.39 11.25
C SER A 240 -2.17 -13.02 10.59
N PHE A 241 -2.98 -12.08 11.05
CA PHE A 241 -3.15 -10.76 10.45
C PHE A 241 -3.04 -9.67 11.52
N SER A 242 -2.40 -8.55 11.21
CA SER A 242 -2.33 -7.38 12.07
C SER A 242 -3.17 -6.23 11.50
N PRO A 243 -4.33 -5.90 12.09
CA PRO A 243 -5.16 -4.77 11.64
C PRO A 243 -4.40 -3.44 11.60
N LEU A 244 -3.43 -3.27 12.49
CA LEU A 244 -2.63 -2.05 12.59
C LEU A 244 -1.54 -1.96 11.52
N SER A 245 -0.90 -3.04 11.09
CA SER A 245 0.18 -2.96 10.08
C SER A 245 -0.21 -3.35 8.67
N GLU A 246 -1.31 -4.08 8.49
CA GLU A 246 -1.71 -4.58 7.17
C GLU A 246 -2.98 -3.88 6.67
N GLY A 247 -3.83 -3.38 7.57
CA GLY A 247 -4.99 -2.54 7.28
C GLY A 247 -6.18 -3.24 6.59
N VAL A 248 -5.91 -4.09 5.59
CA VAL A 248 -6.93 -4.80 4.80
C VAL A 248 -6.65 -6.29 4.79
N LEU A 249 -7.59 -7.06 5.32
CA LEU A 249 -7.54 -8.52 5.28
C LEU A 249 -8.16 -9.02 3.96
N GLY A 250 -7.34 -9.67 3.13
CA GLY A 250 -7.79 -10.30 1.89
C GLY A 250 -8.29 -11.73 2.15
N MET A 251 -9.54 -12.00 1.81
CA MET A 251 -10.12 -13.35 1.87
C MET A 251 -10.52 -13.84 0.48
N THR A 252 -10.33 -15.13 0.22
CA THR A 252 -10.64 -15.75 -1.08
C THR A 252 -11.45 -17.02 -0.91
N ALA A 253 -12.33 -17.31 -1.86
CA ALA A 253 -13.01 -18.60 -1.96
C ALA A 253 -13.22 -18.95 -3.43
N THR A 254 -13.15 -20.25 -3.73
CA THR A 254 -13.34 -20.82 -5.06
C THR A 254 -14.51 -21.80 -5.01
N VAL A 255 -15.39 -21.72 -6.01
CA VAL A 255 -16.47 -22.68 -6.22
C VAL A 255 -16.17 -23.43 -7.52
N ARG A 256 -16.26 -24.75 -7.48
CA ARG A 256 -16.14 -25.62 -8.64
C ARG A 256 -17.44 -26.40 -8.83
N ASN A 257 -17.94 -26.46 -10.05
CA ASN A 257 -19.01 -27.38 -10.42
C ASN A 257 -18.39 -28.69 -10.91
N THR A 258 -18.56 -29.76 -10.15
CA THR A 258 -17.99 -31.08 -10.47
C THR A 258 -18.98 -31.97 -11.21
N SER A 259 -20.23 -31.57 -11.37
CA SER A 259 -21.21 -32.35 -12.17
C SER A 259 -21.19 -31.96 -13.65
N GLY A 260 -21.84 -32.81 -14.45
CA GLY A 260 -22.15 -32.54 -15.86
C GLY A 260 -23.37 -31.63 -16.07
N VAL A 261 -23.86 -30.93 -15.04
CA VAL A 261 -25.08 -30.11 -15.09
C VAL A 261 -24.79 -28.71 -14.56
N ASP A 262 -25.28 -27.68 -15.25
CA ASP A 262 -25.14 -26.29 -14.83
C ASP A 262 -25.78 -26.02 -13.45
N ALA A 263 -25.04 -25.35 -12.57
CA ALA A 263 -25.57 -24.84 -11.32
C ALA A 263 -26.19 -23.46 -11.51
N ARG A 264 -27.36 -23.22 -10.90
CA ARG A 264 -28.09 -21.95 -11.04
C ARG A 264 -28.04 -21.12 -9.77
N ASN A 265 -27.90 -19.80 -9.96
CA ASN A 265 -27.96 -18.80 -8.87
C ASN A 265 -27.00 -19.14 -7.71
N VAL A 266 -25.75 -19.41 -8.06
CA VAL A 266 -24.63 -19.67 -7.15
C VAL A 266 -24.29 -18.38 -6.40
N ARG A 267 -24.16 -18.46 -5.08
CA ARG A 267 -23.87 -17.33 -4.19
C ARG A 267 -22.90 -17.75 -3.10
N LEU A 268 -22.02 -16.83 -2.74
CA LEU A 268 -21.12 -16.94 -1.60
C LEU A 268 -21.38 -15.82 -0.60
N ALA A 269 -21.56 -16.16 0.67
CA ALA A 269 -21.67 -15.21 1.76
C ALA A 269 -20.53 -15.41 2.76
N LEU A 270 -19.86 -14.35 3.16
CA LEU A 270 -18.83 -14.38 4.20
C LEU A 270 -19.42 -13.76 5.49
N THR A 271 -19.48 -14.54 6.56
CA THR A 271 -20.02 -14.13 7.87
C THR A 271 -18.95 -14.18 8.95
N TYR A 272 -19.05 -13.28 9.94
CA TYR A 272 -18.20 -13.28 11.14
C TYR A 272 -19.05 -13.57 12.37
N HIS A 273 -18.53 -14.34 13.33
CA HIS A 273 -19.29 -14.78 14.51
C HIS A 273 -19.05 -13.86 15.73
N PRO A 274 -20.01 -12.98 16.08
CA PRO A 274 -19.79 -11.87 17.00
C PRO A 274 -19.47 -12.27 18.46
N SER A 275 -19.74 -13.52 18.85
CA SER A 275 -19.44 -14.02 20.20
C SER A 275 -17.96 -14.36 20.42
N SER A 276 -17.18 -14.52 19.35
CA SER A 276 -15.78 -14.96 19.38
C SER A 276 -14.84 -14.09 18.53
N SER A 277 -15.38 -13.31 17.59
CA SER A 277 -14.59 -12.46 16.70
C SER A 277 -14.21 -11.10 17.32
N GLY A 278 -13.06 -11.03 17.99
CA GLY A 278 -12.42 -9.76 18.31
C GLY A 278 -12.08 -9.02 17.02
N GLY A 279 -12.39 -7.72 16.91
CA GLY A 279 -12.02 -6.91 15.74
C GLY A 279 -12.84 -7.14 14.47
N ALA A 280 -13.96 -7.88 14.52
CA ALA A 280 -14.81 -8.08 13.35
C ALA A 280 -15.26 -6.78 12.68
N PRO A 281 -15.28 -6.71 11.33
CA PRO A 281 -15.75 -5.54 10.59
C PRO A 281 -17.24 -5.27 10.88
N THR A 282 -17.62 -3.99 10.89
CA THR A 282 -19.02 -3.57 11.15
C THR A 282 -19.98 -3.93 10.00
N VAL A 283 -19.47 -4.43 8.86
CA VAL A 283 -20.28 -4.79 7.70
C VAL A 283 -20.90 -6.18 7.90
N LEU A 284 -22.23 -6.20 7.97
CA LEU A 284 -23.02 -7.41 8.13
C LEU A 284 -23.03 -8.20 6.80
N THR A 285 -22.11 -9.15 6.69
CA THR A 285 -22.12 -10.27 5.72
C THR A 285 -21.98 -9.87 4.24
N PRO A 286 -20.75 -9.64 3.73
CA PRO A 286 -20.56 -9.38 2.30
C PRO A 286 -20.95 -10.58 1.42
N LEU A 287 -22.02 -10.41 0.64
CA LEU A 287 -22.52 -11.37 -0.35
C LEU A 287 -21.84 -11.17 -1.72
N ARG A 288 -21.53 -12.28 -2.40
CA ARG A 288 -21.09 -12.33 -3.80
C ARG A 288 -22.05 -13.20 -4.60
N LEU A 289 -22.68 -12.59 -5.60
CA LEU A 289 -23.55 -13.29 -6.55
C LEU A 289 -22.69 -13.76 -7.72
N LEU A 290 -22.57 -15.07 -7.91
CA LEU A 290 -21.79 -15.66 -9.00
C LEU A 290 -22.62 -15.95 -10.25
N GLY A 291 -23.95 -15.94 -10.14
CA GLY A 291 -24.84 -16.25 -11.25
C GLY A 291 -24.95 -17.74 -11.50
N ASN A 292 -25.06 -18.16 -12.75
CA ASN A 292 -25.00 -19.58 -13.11
C ASN A 292 -23.55 -20.01 -13.26
N LEU A 293 -23.24 -21.26 -12.92
CA LEU A 293 -21.92 -21.85 -13.08
C LEU A 293 -22.03 -23.06 -13.99
N GLU A 294 -21.29 -23.04 -15.09
CA GLU A 294 -21.36 -24.08 -16.13
C GLU A 294 -20.89 -25.44 -15.59
N ALA A 295 -21.32 -26.53 -16.21
CA ALA A 295 -20.78 -27.88 -15.95
C ALA A 295 -19.24 -27.90 -16.04
N GLY A 296 -18.57 -28.47 -15.03
CA GLY A 296 -17.10 -28.45 -14.94
C GLY A 296 -16.46 -27.07 -14.66
N GLY A 297 -17.26 -26.00 -14.60
CA GLY A 297 -16.81 -24.63 -14.45
C GLY A 297 -16.30 -24.30 -13.04
N SER A 298 -15.50 -23.23 -12.94
CA SER A 298 -15.04 -22.72 -11.65
C SER A 298 -15.03 -21.19 -11.63
N ARG A 299 -15.25 -20.62 -10.42
CA ARG A 299 -15.19 -19.17 -10.15
C ARG A 299 -14.54 -18.92 -8.80
N THR A 300 -13.59 -17.99 -8.77
CA THR A 300 -12.94 -17.50 -7.54
C THR A 300 -13.40 -16.09 -7.22
N VAL A 301 -13.68 -15.82 -5.95
CA VAL A 301 -14.02 -14.50 -5.44
C VAL A 301 -12.99 -14.03 -4.42
N ARG A 302 -12.83 -12.71 -4.33
CA ARG A 302 -12.03 -12.04 -3.30
C ARG A 302 -12.88 -11.04 -2.53
N TRP A 303 -12.70 -11.02 -1.21
CA TRP A 303 -13.20 -10.00 -0.31
C TRP A 303 -12.05 -9.20 0.28
N SER A 304 -12.24 -7.89 0.36
CA SER A 304 -11.39 -7.00 1.15
C SER A 304 -12.14 -6.68 2.44
N VAL A 305 -11.55 -7.04 3.56
CA VAL A 305 -12.11 -6.92 4.89
C VAL A 305 -11.31 -5.87 5.65
N TYR A 306 -11.99 -4.99 6.37
CA TYR A 306 -11.38 -3.93 7.16
C TYR A 306 -11.69 -4.18 8.64
N PRO A 307 -10.87 -4.97 9.35
CA PRO A 307 -11.08 -5.23 10.78
C PRO A 307 -10.96 -3.94 11.60
N SER A 308 -11.62 -3.91 12.75
CA SER A 308 -11.51 -2.78 13.67
C SER A 308 -10.11 -2.73 14.30
N THR A 309 -9.49 -1.56 14.29
CA THR A 309 -8.20 -1.29 14.94
C THR A 309 -8.30 -1.22 16.47
N GLN A 310 -9.49 -0.99 17.02
CA GLN A 310 -9.74 -0.90 18.48
C GLN A 310 -9.55 -2.26 19.20
N ARG A 311 -9.55 -3.37 18.47
CA ARG A 311 -9.22 -4.71 19.00
C ARG A 311 -8.19 -5.36 18.09
N ALA A 312 -6.97 -4.81 18.14
CA ALA A 312 -5.85 -5.22 17.30
C ALA A 312 -5.36 -6.66 17.55
N SER A 313 -5.79 -7.31 18.65
CA SER A 313 -5.41 -8.68 19.00
C SER A 313 -6.62 -9.55 19.35
N GLY A 314 -6.58 -10.84 19.02
CA GLY A 314 -7.64 -11.79 19.33
C GLY A 314 -7.82 -12.87 18.26
N GLN A 315 -9.00 -13.47 18.20
CA GLN A 315 -9.39 -14.38 17.13
C GLN A 315 -10.53 -13.77 16.31
N LEU A 316 -10.49 -13.98 15.00
CA LEU A 316 -11.53 -13.62 14.05
C LEU A 316 -12.09 -14.90 13.44
N ASP A 317 -13.23 -15.32 13.95
CA ASP A 317 -13.95 -16.47 13.44
C ASP A 317 -14.77 -16.07 12.22
N TRP A 318 -14.59 -16.80 11.12
CA TRP A 318 -15.25 -16.54 9.86
C TRP A 318 -15.88 -17.80 9.28
N THR A 319 -16.90 -17.61 8.43
CA THR A 319 -17.53 -18.70 7.69
C THR A 319 -17.90 -18.22 6.29
N VAL A 320 -17.50 -18.99 5.28
CA VAL A 320 -17.93 -18.82 3.89
C VAL A 320 -19.04 -19.83 3.62
N THR A 321 -20.23 -19.34 3.26
CA THR A 321 -21.40 -20.16 2.96
C THR A 321 -21.70 -20.11 1.47
N LEU A 322 -21.79 -21.29 0.86
CA LEU A 322 -22.18 -21.50 -0.54
C LEU A 322 -23.64 -21.93 -0.62
N THR A 323 -24.40 -21.24 -1.47
CA THR A 323 -25.80 -21.59 -1.79
C THR A 323 -26.02 -21.58 -3.29
N ALA A 324 -26.83 -22.51 -3.80
CA ALA A 324 -27.29 -22.55 -5.17
C ALA A 324 -28.65 -23.28 -5.24
N ILE A 325 -29.40 -23.11 -6.31
CA ILE A 325 -30.70 -23.79 -6.47
C ILE A 325 -30.47 -25.29 -6.65
N GLY A 326 -31.13 -26.11 -5.83
CA GLY A 326 -31.04 -27.58 -5.92
C GLY A 326 -29.72 -28.16 -5.40
N VAL A 327 -28.85 -27.34 -4.79
CA VAL A 327 -27.60 -27.79 -4.17
C VAL A 327 -27.72 -27.63 -2.66
N PRO A 328 -27.36 -28.65 -1.85
CA PRO A 328 -27.26 -28.51 -0.40
C PRO A 328 -26.34 -27.34 -0.01
N VAL A 329 -26.72 -26.60 1.04
CA VAL A 329 -25.89 -25.52 1.56
C VAL A 329 -24.57 -26.10 2.05
N GLN A 330 -23.46 -25.51 1.59
CA GLN A 330 -22.12 -25.84 2.09
C GLN A 330 -21.57 -24.66 2.87
N ALA A 331 -20.76 -24.94 3.87
CA ALA A 331 -20.09 -23.91 4.65
C ALA A 331 -18.65 -24.34 4.97
N ARG A 332 -17.73 -23.40 4.86
CA ARG A 332 -16.35 -23.54 5.30
C ARG A 332 -16.06 -22.50 6.37
N ALA A 333 -15.76 -22.97 7.58
CA ALA A 333 -15.39 -22.11 8.70
C ALA A 333 -13.88 -22.10 8.90
N GLY A 334 -13.36 -21.01 9.44
CA GLY A 334 -11.96 -20.87 9.81
C GLY A 334 -11.77 -19.81 10.91
N VAL A 335 -10.57 -19.79 11.47
CA VAL A 335 -10.18 -18.87 12.53
C VAL A 335 -8.90 -18.16 12.10
N THR A 336 -8.92 -16.83 12.12
CA THR A 336 -7.76 -15.99 11.86
C THR A 336 -7.29 -15.37 13.17
N THR A 337 -6.00 -15.50 13.48
CA THR A 337 -5.43 -14.83 14.66
C THR A 337 -5.14 -13.38 14.33
N LEU A 338 -5.72 -12.46 15.10
CA LEU A 338 -5.37 -11.05 15.06
C LEU A 338 -4.20 -10.78 16.01
N SER A 339 -3.16 -10.12 15.51
CA SER A 339 -1.96 -9.78 16.28
C SER A 339 -1.77 -8.27 16.38
N SER A 340 -1.54 -7.79 17.60
CA SER A 340 -1.07 -6.44 17.86
C SER A 340 0.44 -6.30 17.64
N GLU A 341 1.18 -7.41 17.59
CA GLU A 341 2.62 -7.42 17.32
C GLU A 341 2.89 -7.19 15.84
N PHE A 342 3.86 -6.33 15.56
CA PHE A 342 4.38 -6.08 14.22
C PHE A 342 5.34 -7.18 13.81
N ARG A 343 5.28 -7.57 12.54
CA ARG A 343 6.10 -8.66 11.99
C ARG A 343 7.02 -8.13 10.90
N LEU A 344 8.29 -8.50 10.93
CA LEU A 344 9.26 -8.08 9.92
C LEU A 344 9.02 -8.71 8.54
N ASP A 345 8.20 -9.74 8.41
CA ASP A 345 7.83 -10.29 7.11
C ASP A 345 6.70 -9.50 6.42
N THR A 346 6.06 -8.56 7.13
CA THR A 346 5.01 -7.69 6.59
C THR A 346 5.46 -6.24 6.40
N VAL A 347 6.69 -5.90 6.78
CA VAL A 347 7.30 -4.59 6.50
C VAL A 347 7.87 -4.55 5.08
N GLY A 348 7.96 -3.36 4.49
CA GLY A 348 8.60 -3.23 3.17
C GLY A 348 10.10 -2.93 3.23
N PRO A 349 10.73 -2.72 2.06
CA PRO A 349 12.17 -2.90 1.87
C PRO A 349 13.08 -2.14 2.84
N VAL A 350 12.70 -0.92 3.23
CA VAL A 350 13.50 -0.08 4.14
C VAL A 350 13.67 -0.73 5.52
N PHE A 351 12.67 -1.48 6.00
CA PHE A 351 12.70 -2.14 7.31
C PHE A 351 12.91 -3.66 7.22
N GLN A 352 13.14 -4.20 6.02
CA GLN A 352 13.48 -5.61 5.85
C GLN A 352 14.91 -5.87 6.28
N ASP A 353 15.14 -6.99 6.98
CA ASP A 353 16.44 -7.44 7.47
C ASP A 353 17.19 -6.32 8.22
N VAL A 354 16.54 -5.73 9.21
CA VAL A 354 17.13 -4.73 10.11
C VAL A 354 17.33 -5.35 11.48
N ASP A 355 18.51 -5.18 12.05
CA ASP A 355 18.89 -5.66 13.38
C ASP A 355 19.10 -4.48 14.35
N ASP A 356 19.61 -3.34 13.85
CA ASP A 356 19.95 -2.16 14.65
C ASP A 356 19.29 -0.88 14.10
N VAL A 357 18.33 -0.34 14.83
CA VAL A 357 17.57 0.87 14.48
C VAL A 357 17.85 1.99 15.48
N VAL A 358 18.12 3.20 14.98
CA VAL A 358 18.28 4.40 15.81
C VAL A 358 17.08 5.31 15.64
N ILE A 359 16.51 5.75 16.77
CA ILE A 359 15.41 6.72 16.81
C ILE A 359 15.95 8.06 17.32
N LEU A 360 15.91 9.08 16.47
CA LEU A 360 16.24 10.46 16.85
C LEU A 360 14.97 11.28 16.98
N GLY A 361 15.08 12.48 17.53
CA GLY A 361 14.00 13.46 17.45
C GLY A 361 13.62 14.12 18.75
N ASP A 362 12.40 14.61 18.75
CA ASP A 362 11.75 15.30 19.86
C ASP A 362 10.85 14.38 20.71
N SER A 363 9.92 14.97 21.47
CA SER A 363 9.00 14.29 22.38
C SER A 363 8.08 13.27 21.70
N TYR A 364 7.73 13.47 20.42
CA TYR A 364 6.94 12.51 19.65
C TYR A 364 7.73 11.25 19.29
N SER A 365 9.07 11.30 19.33
CA SER A 365 9.94 10.14 19.16
C SER A 365 10.42 9.57 20.50
N SER A 366 10.61 10.41 21.51
CA SER A 366 10.96 9.95 22.85
C SER A 366 9.81 9.14 23.47
N GLY A 367 8.55 9.54 23.20
CA GLY A 367 7.36 8.84 23.67
C GLY A 367 6.65 9.52 24.82
N GLU A 368 6.72 10.85 24.91
CA GLU A 368 5.95 11.65 25.86
C GLU A 368 4.44 11.32 25.74
N GLY A 369 3.73 11.16 26.85
CA GLY A 369 2.35 10.63 26.89
C GLY A 369 2.24 9.11 26.84
N GLY A 370 3.32 8.40 26.52
CA GLY A 370 3.40 6.93 26.51
C GLY A 370 3.58 6.31 27.90
N GLY A 371 3.92 7.10 28.93
CA GLY A 371 4.20 6.61 30.28
C GLY A 371 5.44 5.72 30.38
N ASP A 372 5.65 5.11 31.54
CA ASP A 372 6.77 4.18 31.80
C ASP A 372 8.16 4.75 31.43
N TYR A 373 8.37 6.05 31.63
CA TYR A 373 9.67 6.66 31.40
C TYR A 373 10.69 5.97 32.30
N GLY A 374 11.64 5.28 31.66
CA GLY A 374 12.69 4.56 32.39
C GLY A 374 13.56 5.52 33.22
N PRO A 375 14.61 5.02 33.87
CA PRO A 375 15.54 5.85 34.66
C PRO A 375 16.38 6.86 33.82
N GLY A 376 16.06 7.07 32.55
CA GLY A 376 16.83 7.82 31.54
C GLY A 376 16.66 9.35 31.55
N GLY A 377 16.34 9.95 32.70
CA GLY A 377 16.42 11.41 32.90
C GLY A 377 15.39 12.24 32.13
N ALA A 378 15.70 13.53 31.98
CA ALA A 378 14.87 14.61 31.42
C ALA A 378 14.26 14.35 30.02
N CYS A 379 14.77 13.36 29.27
CA CYS A 379 14.35 13.10 27.89
C CYS A 379 13.00 12.37 27.74
N HIS A 380 12.41 11.84 28.83
CA HIS A 380 11.11 11.15 28.83
C HIS A 380 10.99 10.08 27.73
N ARG A 381 11.97 9.17 27.71
CA ARG A 381 12.01 8.06 26.73
C ARG A 381 11.13 6.90 27.20
N SER A 382 10.01 6.68 26.52
CA SER A 382 9.03 5.65 26.84
C SER A 382 9.28 4.37 26.03
N PRO A 383 9.16 3.16 26.64
CA PRO A 383 9.10 1.91 25.89
C PRO A 383 7.84 1.80 25.02
N ASN A 384 6.83 2.64 25.26
CA ASN A 384 5.59 2.68 24.50
C ASN A 384 5.67 3.60 23.26
N ALA A 385 6.78 4.32 23.06
CA ALA A 385 7.01 5.18 21.89
C ALA A 385 6.91 4.39 20.56
N TRP A 386 6.45 5.04 19.49
CA TRP A 386 6.27 4.38 18.18
C TRP A 386 7.55 3.70 17.69
N GLY A 387 8.72 4.28 17.98
CA GLY A 387 10.01 3.77 17.56
C GLY A 387 10.34 2.40 18.17
N ARG A 388 9.89 2.13 19.40
CA ARG A 388 10.02 0.79 19.98
C ARG A 388 8.91 -0.14 19.50
N GLN A 389 7.68 0.37 19.38
CA GLN A 389 6.53 -0.42 18.99
C GLN A 389 6.66 -0.96 17.55
N ALA A 390 7.22 -0.19 16.61
CA ALA A 390 7.27 -0.55 15.19
C ALA A 390 8.14 -1.78 14.86
N PHE A 391 8.99 -2.23 15.78
CA PHE A 391 9.95 -3.32 15.55
C PHE A 391 9.79 -4.42 16.59
N PRO A 392 9.98 -5.71 16.24
CA PRO A 392 9.87 -6.79 17.20
C PRO A 392 10.97 -6.72 18.27
N LYS A 393 10.82 -7.54 19.32
CA LYS A 393 11.78 -7.59 20.44
C LYS A 393 13.21 -8.02 20.06
N THR A 394 13.36 -8.68 18.92
CA THR A 394 14.64 -9.14 18.39
C THR A 394 15.49 -8.03 17.78
N VAL A 395 14.87 -6.92 17.36
CA VAL A 395 15.58 -5.75 16.82
C VAL A 395 16.06 -4.87 17.98
N ALA A 396 17.33 -4.50 17.94
CA ALA A 396 17.91 -3.50 18.83
C ALA A 396 17.43 -2.11 18.41
N VAL A 397 16.70 -1.45 19.29
CA VAL A 397 16.18 -0.10 19.07
C VAL A 397 16.88 0.85 20.04
N HIS A 398 17.68 1.77 19.49
CA HIS A 398 18.39 2.80 20.23
C HIS A 398 17.58 4.10 20.17
N ASN A 399 16.77 4.36 21.19
CA ASN A 399 16.03 5.62 21.28
C ASN A 399 16.92 6.72 21.89
N LEU A 400 17.39 7.62 21.03
CA LEU A 400 18.19 8.79 21.39
C LEU A 400 17.36 10.08 21.42
N ALA A 401 16.12 10.05 20.93
CA ALA A 401 15.20 11.17 20.94
C ALA A 401 15.00 11.73 22.35
N CYS A 402 14.69 13.02 22.45
CA CYS A 402 14.60 13.71 23.72
C CYS A 402 13.43 14.68 23.74
N SER A 403 12.61 14.62 24.79
CA SER A 403 11.50 15.55 24.99
C SER A 403 12.00 17.00 25.03
N GLY A 404 11.28 17.91 24.36
CA GLY A 404 11.65 19.32 24.22
C GLY A 404 12.70 19.63 23.16
N ALA A 405 13.29 18.65 22.48
CA ALA A 405 14.37 18.91 21.53
C ALA A 405 13.93 19.76 20.32
N VAL A 406 14.73 20.76 19.97
CA VAL A 406 14.69 21.51 18.71
C VAL A 406 15.76 21.00 17.73
N VAL A 407 15.76 21.45 16.48
CA VAL A 407 16.76 21.06 15.47
C VAL A 407 18.18 21.32 15.95
N ALA A 408 18.43 22.44 16.64
CA ALA A 408 19.76 22.79 17.15
C ALA A 408 20.30 21.78 18.19
N ASP A 409 19.43 21.16 19.00
CA ASP A 409 19.80 20.21 20.05
C ASP A 409 20.35 18.89 19.48
N TYR A 410 20.19 18.66 18.18
CA TYR A 410 20.84 17.54 17.53
C TYR A 410 22.36 17.62 17.65
N TRP A 411 22.97 18.81 17.47
CA TRP A 411 24.43 18.99 17.53
C TRP A 411 24.95 19.44 18.89
N ALA A 412 24.10 20.02 19.74
CA ALA A 412 24.55 20.61 21.00
C ALA A 412 24.58 19.59 22.15
N SER A 413 25.72 19.50 22.85
CA SER A 413 25.90 18.66 24.06
C SER A 413 25.52 19.37 25.36
N ASP A 414 25.36 20.71 25.33
CA ASP A 414 25.31 21.55 26.52
C ASP A 414 23.92 22.14 26.81
N GLN A 415 22.95 21.95 25.90
CA GLN A 415 21.64 22.60 25.96
C GLN A 415 20.50 21.63 26.29
N GLN A 416 20.51 21.17 27.52
CA GLN A 416 19.28 20.95 28.29
C GLN A 416 19.39 21.48 29.74
N LYS A 417 20.47 22.20 30.07
CA LYS A 417 20.67 22.77 31.41
C LYS A 417 19.57 23.74 31.84
N TRP A 418 18.82 24.34 30.92
CA TRP A 418 17.66 25.17 31.25
C TRP A 418 16.39 24.37 31.54
N LEU A 419 16.18 23.22 30.89
CA LEU A 419 15.05 22.31 31.14
C LEU A 419 15.32 21.42 32.36
N ASN A 420 16.56 20.96 32.52
CA ASN A 420 17.02 20.23 33.70
C ASN A 420 18.50 20.56 33.99
N PRO A 421 18.80 21.50 34.90
CA PRO A 421 20.16 21.95 35.24
C PRO A 421 21.12 20.87 35.79
N TRP A 422 20.63 19.64 35.95
CA TRP A 422 21.27 18.57 36.70
C TRP A 422 21.68 17.35 35.85
N ASP A 423 21.31 17.30 34.56
CA ASP A 423 21.62 16.19 33.65
C ASP A 423 22.49 16.68 32.48
N ASP A 424 23.72 16.14 32.36
CA ASP A 424 24.55 16.29 31.17
C ASP A 424 24.03 15.31 30.09
N VAL A 425 23.09 15.77 29.24
CA VAL A 425 22.57 14.98 28.12
C VAL A 425 23.47 15.18 26.91
N GLU A 426 24.19 14.13 26.50
CA GLU A 426 25.02 14.14 25.29
C GLU A 426 24.17 14.46 24.04
N SER A 427 24.76 15.11 23.04
CA SER A 427 24.05 15.46 21.80
C SER A 427 23.54 14.20 21.08
N GLN A 428 22.43 14.31 20.37
CA GLN A 428 21.92 13.18 19.57
C GLN A 428 22.87 12.82 18.42
N HIS A 429 23.57 13.82 17.86
CA HIS A 429 24.62 13.66 16.85
C HIS A 429 25.77 12.80 17.37
N ASP A 430 26.34 13.12 18.53
CA ASP A 430 27.52 12.41 19.05
C ASP A 430 27.18 10.99 19.48
N GLN A 431 25.98 10.78 20.03
CA GLN A 431 25.46 9.45 20.32
C GLN A 431 25.28 8.61 19.05
N LEU A 432 24.75 9.18 17.97
CA LEU A 432 24.63 8.49 16.67
C LEU A 432 26.01 8.15 16.08
N ASP A 433 26.95 9.10 16.09
CA ASP A 433 28.32 8.91 15.60
C ASP A 433 29.06 7.84 16.43
N ALA A 434 28.87 7.82 17.76
CA ALA A 434 29.40 6.79 18.64
C ALA A 434 28.83 5.40 18.32
N LEU A 435 27.51 5.27 18.14
CA LEU A 435 26.87 4.02 17.74
C LEU A 435 27.41 3.54 16.40
N LYS A 436 27.51 4.43 15.41
CA LYS A 436 28.03 4.12 14.07
C LYS A 436 29.49 3.68 14.08
N ARG A 437 30.31 4.20 15.00
CA ARG A 437 31.69 3.71 15.19
C ARG A 437 31.76 2.33 15.86
N SER A 438 30.77 2.00 16.69
CA SER A 438 30.75 0.77 17.50
C SER A 438 30.12 -0.44 16.80
N GLY A 439 29.27 -0.21 15.79
CA GLY A 439 28.53 -1.26 15.11
C GLY A 439 27.83 -0.77 13.84
N ASP A 440 27.02 -1.64 13.26
CA ASP A 440 26.19 -1.29 12.11
C ASP A 440 24.90 -0.62 12.59
N VAL A 441 24.55 0.50 11.98
CA VAL A 441 23.21 1.11 12.06
C VAL A 441 22.54 0.84 10.72
N ASP A 442 21.38 0.18 10.75
CA ASP A 442 20.66 -0.22 9.54
C ASP A 442 19.70 0.85 9.07
N VAL A 443 18.99 1.50 10.00
CA VAL A 443 18.05 2.59 9.69
C VAL A 443 18.04 3.62 10.81
N VAL A 444 17.93 4.89 10.44
CA VAL A 444 17.61 5.98 11.36
C VAL A 444 16.18 6.43 11.10
N ALA A 445 15.36 6.59 12.14
CA ALA A 445 14.02 7.17 12.01
C ALA A 445 13.82 8.32 13.00
N LEU A 446 13.04 9.34 12.64
CA LEU A 446 12.96 10.55 13.47
C LEU A 446 11.71 11.42 13.29
N THR A 447 11.42 12.25 14.31
CA THR A 447 10.52 13.43 14.26
C THR A 447 11.29 14.67 14.72
N MET A 448 11.14 15.82 14.05
CA MET A 448 11.74 17.09 14.49
C MET A 448 11.02 18.29 13.86
N GLY A 449 11.03 19.43 14.54
CA GLY A 449 10.50 20.71 14.02
C GLY A 449 9.33 21.30 14.82
N GLY A 450 8.64 20.51 15.63
CA GLY A 450 7.48 20.97 16.41
C GLY A 450 7.85 21.98 17.50
N ASN A 451 8.97 21.74 18.19
CA ASN A 451 9.48 22.66 19.22
C ASN A 451 10.10 23.92 18.59
N ASP A 452 10.71 23.80 17.41
CA ASP A 452 11.31 24.92 16.66
C ASP A 452 10.27 25.98 16.27
N ILE A 453 9.02 25.56 16.07
CA ILE A 453 7.89 26.46 15.82
C ILE A 453 7.14 26.84 17.10
N GLN A 454 7.70 26.58 18.28
CA GLN A 454 7.10 26.87 19.58
C GLN A 454 5.66 26.34 19.71
N PHE A 455 5.40 25.16 19.14
CA PHE A 455 4.08 24.53 19.22
C PHE A 455 3.58 24.35 20.67
N PRO A 456 4.43 23.99 21.67
CA PRO A 456 3.99 23.92 23.07
C PRO A 456 3.44 25.25 23.61
N ASP A 457 4.03 26.38 23.24
CA ASP A 457 3.59 27.71 23.69
C ASP A 457 2.29 28.14 23.01
N LEU A 458 2.12 27.78 21.72
CA LEU A 458 0.85 27.93 21.03
C LEU A 458 -0.26 27.15 21.73
N VAL A 459 -0.02 25.86 22.02
CA VAL A 459 -0.99 25.01 22.72
C VAL A 459 -1.32 25.60 24.10
N LYS A 460 -0.32 26.03 24.86
CA LYS A 460 -0.51 26.70 26.16
C LYS A 460 -1.36 27.97 26.05
N SER A 461 -1.08 28.82 25.07
CA SER A 461 -1.86 30.03 24.79
C SER A 461 -3.33 29.68 24.48
N CYS A 462 -3.57 28.68 23.64
CA CYS A 462 -4.92 28.24 23.25
C CYS A 462 -5.70 27.56 24.37
N VAL A 463 -5.05 26.88 25.32
CA VAL A 463 -5.78 26.23 26.44
C VAL A 463 -6.02 27.17 27.63
N THR A 464 -5.26 28.27 27.73
CA THR A 464 -5.39 29.23 28.84
C THR A 464 -6.19 30.49 28.51
N THR A 465 -6.52 30.73 27.23
CA THR A 465 -7.23 31.92 26.77
C THR A 465 -8.48 31.57 25.97
N ALA A 466 -9.38 32.53 25.75
CA ALA A 466 -10.67 32.27 25.09
C ALA A 466 -10.60 32.27 23.55
N ASN A 467 -9.55 32.86 22.96
CA ASN A 467 -9.24 32.84 21.54
C ASN A 467 -7.75 33.13 21.36
N CYS A 468 -6.93 32.11 21.07
CA CYS A 468 -5.49 32.33 20.88
C CYS A 468 -5.10 32.95 19.54
N VAL A 469 -5.96 32.92 18.52
CA VAL A 469 -5.59 33.37 17.16
C VAL A 469 -5.26 34.86 17.12
N ASP A 470 -6.00 35.66 17.90
CA ASP A 470 -5.86 37.12 17.95
C ASP A 470 -4.96 37.60 19.10
N ASN A 471 -4.42 36.69 19.92
CA ASN A 471 -3.52 37.06 21.00
C ASN A 471 -2.18 37.56 20.44
N ALA A 472 -1.66 38.62 21.04
CA ALA A 472 -0.34 39.15 20.74
C ALA A 472 0.76 38.33 21.43
N VAL A 473 1.81 38.00 20.68
CA VAL A 473 3.11 37.53 21.15
C VAL A 473 4.08 38.69 21.02
N CYS A 474 4.66 39.12 22.14
CA CYS A 474 5.53 40.30 22.17
C CYS A 474 6.94 39.92 22.61
N ASP A 475 7.94 40.52 21.97
CA ASP A 475 9.33 40.43 22.39
C ASP A 475 9.63 41.38 23.57
N ASP A 476 10.84 41.24 24.14
CA ASP A 476 11.33 42.09 25.24
C ASP A 476 11.50 43.57 24.84
N GLN A 477 11.45 43.88 23.54
CA GLN A 477 11.56 45.23 22.97
C GLN A 477 10.18 45.87 22.75
N GLY A 478 9.09 45.14 23.00
CA GLY A 478 7.71 45.61 22.90
C GLY A 478 7.13 45.55 21.48
N SER A 479 7.78 44.88 20.53
CA SER A 479 7.20 44.56 19.23
C SER A 479 6.28 43.37 19.38
N CYS A 480 5.05 43.46 18.85
CA CYS A 480 4.03 42.44 19.02
C CYS A 480 3.50 41.95 17.68
N LEU A 481 3.35 40.64 17.56
CA LEU A 481 2.74 39.95 16.42
C LEU A 481 1.52 39.16 16.88
N THR A 482 0.54 38.95 16.01
CA THR A 482 -0.48 37.92 16.25
C THR A 482 0.15 36.52 16.20
N TRP A 483 -0.45 35.53 16.86
CA TRP A 483 0.02 34.14 16.75
C TRP A 483 0.10 33.64 15.30
N ARG A 484 -0.79 34.13 14.41
CA ARG A 484 -0.72 33.82 12.99
C ARG A 484 0.57 34.33 12.35
N GLU A 485 0.86 35.62 12.49
CA GLU A 485 2.07 36.24 11.93
C GLU A 485 3.34 35.63 12.53
N HIS A 486 3.31 35.33 13.83
CA HIS A 486 4.40 34.65 14.52
C HIS A 486 4.64 33.26 13.91
N MET A 487 3.60 32.41 13.79
CA MET A 487 3.73 31.07 13.18
C MET A 487 4.22 31.12 11.74
N GLU A 488 3.75 32.08 10.93
CA GLU A 488 4.21 32.24 9.54
C GLU A 488 5.73 32.47 9.46
N LEU A 489 6.29 33.25 10.39
CA LEU A 489 7.74 33.48 10.48
C LEU A 489 8.50 32.21 10.89
N LEU A 490 8.05 31.53 11.94
CA LEU A 490 8.69 30.30 12.44
C LEU A 490 8.71 29.21 11.37
N LEU A 491 7.57 29.00 10.71
CA LEU A 491 7.41 27.97 9.69
C LEU A 491 8.26 28.27 8.45
N ALA A 492 8.39 29.54 8.07
CA ALA A 492 9.31 29.93 7.00
C ALA A 492 10.77 29.69 7.40
N GLY A 493 11.13 29.91 8.68
CA GLY A 493 12.44 29.62 9.25
C GLY A 493 12.77 28.13 9.31
N LEU A 494 11.78 27.28 9.54
CA LEU A 494 12.00 25.86 9.79
C LEU A 494 12.56 25.10 8.56
N GLY A 495 12.11 25.42 7.34
CA GLY A 495 12.47 24.68 6.12
C GLY A 495 13.98 24.51 5.90
N PRO A 496 14.78 25.59 5.90
CA PRO A 496 16.25 25.50 5.83
C PRO A 496 16.90 24.72 6.98
N GLN A 497 16.39 24.86 8.21
CA GLN A 497 16.89 24.12 9.38
C GLN A 497 16.76 22.61 9.17
N LEU A 498 15.57 22.16 8.79
CA LEU A 498 15.30 20.76 8.52
C LEU A 498 16.16 20.20 7.39
N ARG A 499 16.45 20.99 6.34
CA ARG A 499 17.32 20.52 5.23
C ARG A 499 18.74 20.24 5.70
N LEU A 500 19.34 21.15 6.47
CA LEU A 500 20.68 20.95 6.99
C LEU A 500 20.73 19.78 7.97
N PHE A 501 19.73 19.69 8.84
CA PHE A 501 19.57 18.58 9.77
C PHE A 501 19.47 17.23 9.07
N TYR A 502 18.54 17.07 8.11
CA TYR A 502 18.38 15.80 7.40
C TYR A 502 19.60 15.44 6.53
N GLU A 503 20.27 16.43 5.94
CA GLU A 503 21.54 16.20 5.23
C GLU A 503 22.62 15.65 6.14
N ASP A 504 22.76 16.22 7.33
CA ASP A 504 23.78 15.82 8.28
C ASP A 504 23.48 14.44 8.88
N VAL A 505 22.24 14.20 9.32
CA VAL A 505 21.79 12.88 9.79
C VAL A 505 22.05 11.81 8.72
N ALA A 506 21.70 12.07 7.45
CA ALA A 506 21.94 11.12 6.37
C ALA A 506 23.44 10.84 6.13
N ARG A 507 24.31 11.85 6.30
CA ARG A 507 25.76 11.68 6.17
C ARG A 507 26.36 10.89 7.33
N VAL A 508 25.97 11.20 8.57
CA VAL A 508 26.46 10.51 9.77
C VAL A 508 25.94 9.07 9.83
N ALA A 509 24.64 8.87 9.57
CA ALA A 509 24.02 7.55 9.55
C ALA A 509 24.61 6.64 8.46
N GLY A 510 24.85 7.20 7.26
CA GLY A 510 25.35 6.46 6.10
C GLY A 510 24.42 5.32 5.67
N THR A 511 23.12 5.43 5.97
CA THR A 511 22.06 4.47 5.68
C THR A 511 20.72 5.20 5.48
N ASP A 512 19.64 4.47 5.21
CA ASP A 512 18.30 5.04 5.08
C ASP A 512 17.87 5.83 6.33
N VAL A 513 17.36 7.05 6.09
CA VAL A 513 16.77 7.93 7.11
C VAL A 513 15.28 8.07 6.83
N VAL A 514 14.44 7.71 7.80
CA VAL A 514 12.98 7.79 7.70
C VAL A 514 12.46 8.91 8.58
N VAL A 515 12.00 9.99 7.96
CA VAL A 515 11.39 11.13 8.64
C VAL A 515 9.89 10.89 8.78
N LEU A 516 9.38 10.99 10.00
CA LEU A 516 7.95 10.88 10.31
C LEU A 516 7.35 12.29 10.42
N PRO A 517 6.21 12.56 9.76
CA PRO A 517 5.38 13.72 10.11
C PRO A 517 4.73 13.52 11.49
N TYR A 518 4.25 14.59 12.09
CA TYR A 518 3.42 14.54 13.29
C TYR A 518 2.02 14.01 12.92
N PRO A 519 1.33 13.26 13.81
CA PRO A 519 -0.04 12.88 13.56
C PRO A 519 -0.98 14.11 13.59
N ASP A 520 -1.98 14.13 12.73
CA ASP A 520 -3.04 15.15 12.75
C ASP A 520 -3.87 14.98 14.03
N LEU A 521 -3.71 15.91 14.99
CA LEU A 521 -4.32 15.84 16.33
C LEU A 521 -5.76 16.31 16.33
N LEU A 522 -6.13 17.13 15.34
CA LEU A 522 -7.46 17.71 15.15
C LEU A 522 -8.20 17.00 14.00
N PRO A 523 -9.53 16.86 14.08
CA PRO A 523 -10.30 16.25 13.00
C PRO A 523 -10.23 17.09 11.72
N ASN A 524 -10.16 16.41 10.58
CA ASN A 524 -10.14 17.03 9.24
C ASN A 524 -11.43 17.80 8.88
N THR A 525 -12.52 17.54 9.58
CA THR A 525 -13.78 18.29 9.50
C THR A 525 -14.04 18.99 10.82
N SER A 526 -14.43 20.27 10.77
CA SER A 526 -14.88 21.01 11.95
C SER A 526 -16.05 20.27 12.60
N ARG A 527 -15.87 19.85 13.85
CA ARG A 527 -16.94 19.25 14.66
C ARG A 527 -17.53 20.35 15.55
N GLY A 528 -18.84 20.28 15.79
CA GLY A 528 -19.57 21.34 16.50
C GLY A 528 -18.98 21.69 17.87
N ARG A 529 -19.28 22.90 18.37
CA ARG A 529 -18.70 23.56 19.57
C ARG A 529 -18.59 22.72 20.85
N PHE A 530 -19.33 21.62 20.98
CA PHE A 530 -19.40 20.79 22.20
C PHE A 530 -18.68 19.44 22.08
N THR A 531 -17.95 19.18 21.00
CA THR A 531 -17.30 17.88 20.75
C THR A 531 -15.81 17.84 21.10
N CYS A 532 -15.13 18.98 21.13
CA CYS A 532 -13.71 19.10 21.51
C CYS A 532 -13.49 19.69 22.93
N THR A 533 -14.48 19.62 23.83
CA THR A 533 -14.54 20.47 25.05
C THR A 533 -14.80 19.70 26.35
N ALA A 534 -14.18 18.54 26.58
CA ALA A 534 -14.38 17.79 27.83
C ALA A 534 -13.71 18.46 29.06
N GLY A 535 -14.16 19.66 29.45
CA GLY A 535 -13.86 20.30 30.74
C GLY A 535 -13.37 21.75 30.68
N LEU A 536 -12.56 22.11 29.68
CA LEU A 536 -12.07 23.47 29.42
C LEU A 536 -12.84 24.11 28.25
N PRO A 537 -12.77 25.44 28.02
CA PRO A 537 -13.22 26.03 26.75
C PRO A 537 -12.32 25.48 25.64
N GLY A 538 -12.65 24.30 25.13
CA GLY A 538 -11.85 23.63 24.11
C GLY A 538 -11.87 24.40 22.81
N PHE A 539 -10.89 24.07 21.95
CA PHE A 539 -10.60 24.76 20.69
C PHE A 539 -11.87 25.15 19.95
N SER A 540 -12.10 26.46 19.84
CA SER A 540 -13.16 27.03 19.00
C SER A 540 -12.99 26.57 17.55
N PRO A 541 -14.03 26.61 16.71
CA PRO A 541 -13.90 26.27 15.28
C PRO A 541 -12.78 27.05 14.57
N ASP A 542 -12.51 28.28 14.99
CA ASP A 542 -11.46 29.13 14.44
C ASP A 542 -10.08 28.68 14.92
N GLU A 543 -9.91 28.34 16.19
CA GLU A 543 -8.67 27.77 16.72
C GLU A 543 -8.38 26.39 16.14
N GLN A 544 -9.41 25.56 15.90
CA GLN A 544 -9.24 24.29 15.19
C GLN A 544 -8.78 24.50 13.74
N THR A 545 -9.33 25.52 13.08
CA THR A 545 -8.94 25.87 11.71
C THR A 545 -7.51 26.39 11.66
N PHE A 546 -7.14 27.22 12.63
CA PHE A 546 -5.78 27.72 12.77
C PHE A 546 -4.79 26.59 13.11
N GLY A 547 -5.10 25.74 14.09
CA GLY A 547 -4.26 24.60 14.46
C GLY A 547 -4.03 23.63 13.29
N ARG A 548 -5.08 23.32 12.50
CA ARG A 548 -4.93 22.52 11.27
C ARG A 548 -4.01 23.20 10.26
N TRP A 549 -4.17 24.50 10.05
CA TRP A 549 -3.29 25.25 9.16
C TRP A 549 -1.83 25.20 9.63
N VAL A 550 -1.56 25.35 10.94
CA VAL A 550 -0.21 25.21 11.51
C VAL A 550 0.35 23.80 11.23
N GLN A 551 -0.42 22.74 11.48
CA GLN A 551 0.02 21.36 11.20
C GLN A 551 0.26 21.11 9.70
N ASP A 552 -0.62 21.60 8.83
CA ASP A 552 -0.48 21.51 7.38
C ASP A 552 0.81 22.16 6.89
N GLU A 553 1.09 23.36 7.39
CA GLU A 553 2.26 24.15 7.02
C GLU A 553 3.55 23.52 7.56
N LEU A 554 3.55 23.03 8.81
CA LEU A 554 4.67 22.25 9.36
C LEU A 554 4.98 21.03 8.49
N HIS A 555 3.95 20.24 8.14
CA HIS A 555 4.11 19.08 7.25
C HIS A 555 4.59 19.47 5.85
N ARG A 556 4.20 20.65 5.34
CA ARG A 556 4.70 21.17 4.07
C ARG A 556 6.20 21.42 4.13
N GLN A 557 6.69 22.03 5.21
CA GLN A 557 8.13 22.29 5.42
C GLN A 557 8.92 20.99 5.56
N ILE A 558 8.46 20.04 6.38
CA ILE A 558 9.08 18.70 6.52
C ILE A 558 9.16 17.99 5.17
N SER A 559 8.04 17.96 4.44
CA SER A 559 7.98 17.30 3.12
C SER A 559 8.88 17.97 2.08
N ALA A 560 8.98 19.29 2.10
CA ALA A 560 9.88 20.03 1.21
C ALA A 560 11.34 19.73 1.53
N ALA A 561 11.71 19.76 2.81
CA ALA A 561 13.07 19.45 3.24
C ALA A 561 13.49 18.02 2.85
N VAL A 562 12.66 17.01 3.13
CA VAL A 562 12.95 15.63 2.71
C VAL A 562 13.14 15.52 1.20
N ARG A 563 12.26 16.13 0.39
CA ARG A 563 12.39 16.13 -1.08
C ARG A 563 13.68 16.77 -1.56
N ASP A 564 14.05 17.92 -0.99
CA ASP A 564 15.27 18.65 -1.35
C ASP A 564 16.53 17.83 -1.03
N VAL A 565 16.55 17.17 0.12
CA VAL A 565 17.68 16.31 0.54
C VAL A 565 17.75 15.03 -0.29
N ALA A 566 16.61 14.39 -0.55
CA ALA A 566 16.54 13.22 -1.43
C ALA A 566 16.98 13.55 -2.87
N ALA A 567 16.67 14.75 -3.38
CA ALA A 567 17.11 15.20 -4.70
C ALA A 567 18.64 15.35 -4.81
N LYS A 568 19.36 15.45 -3.69
CA LYS A 568 20.84 15.41 -3.63
C LYS A 568 21.41 13.98 -3.66
N GLY A 569 20.57 12.96 -3.75
CA GLY A 569 20.97 11.55 -3.77
C GLY A 569 21.22 10.94 -2.39
N LEU A 570 20.81 11.64 -1.31
CA LEU A 570 20.88 11.10 0.05
C LEU A 570 19.61 10.25 0.33
N PRO A 571 19.74 9.11 1.03
CA PRO A 571 18.63 8.18 1.24
C PRO A 571 17.69 8.65 2.37
N VAL A 572 17.02 9.78 2.17
CA VAL A 572 16.06 10.35 3.14
C VAL A 572 14.63 10.20 2.61
N HIS A 573 13.75 9.64 3.44
CA HIS A 573 12.41 9.22 3.06
C HIS A 573 11.36 9.79 4.01
N LEU A 574 10.17 10.10 3.48
CA LEU A 574 9.05 10.61 4.28
C LEU A 574 7.99 9.53 4.50
N ALA A 575 7.75 9.17 5.77
CA ALA A 575 6.70 8.24 6.20
C ALA A 575 5.31 8.91 6.25
N ARG A 576 4.82 9.34 5.08
CA ARG A 576 3.65 10.22 4.95
C ARG A 576 2.35 9.69 5.59
N ASP A 577 2.16 8.37 5.66
CA ASP A 577 0.91 7.77 6.15
C ASP A 577 0.76 7.92 7.68
N VAL A 578 1.85 8.17 8.40
CA VAL A 578 1.86 8.44 9.85
C VAL A 578 1.04 9.67 10.20
N ARG A 579 0.99 10.67 9.31
CA ARG A 579 0.22 11.89 9.50
C ARG A 579 -1.25 11.60 9.84
N THR A 580 -1.84 10.60 9.18
CA THR A 580 -3.26 10.24 9.38
C THR A 580 -3.48 9.13 10.39
N ALA A 581 -2.47 8.75 11.18
CA ALA A 581 -2.53 7.59 12.06
C ALA A 581 -3.69 7.62 13.08
N LEU A 582 -4.10 8.82 13.52
CA LEU A 582 -5.16 9.03 14.52
C LEU A 582 -6.52 9.39 13.89
N GLN A 583 -6.57 9.53 12.57
CA GLN A 583 -7.77 9.93 11.84
C GLN A 583 -8.59 8.70 11.45
N PRO A 584 -9.92 8.85 11.26
CA PRO A 584 -10.72 10.06 11.50
C PRO A 584 -11.34 10.15 12.90
N ASN A 585 -11.13 9.14 13.76
CA ASN A 585 -11.95 8.89 14.96
C ASN A 585 -11.16 8.76 16.27
N HIS A 586 -9.88 9.07 16.29
CA HIS A 586 -9.02 9.02 17.48
C HIS A 586 -8.25 10.32 17.71
N THR A 587 -8.75 11.41 17.15
CA THR A 587 -8.23 12.76 17.37
C THR A 587 -8.53 13.23 18.78
N ILE A 588 -7.95 14.35 19.21
CA ILE A 588 -8.22 14.91 20.54
C ILE A 588 -9.70 15.26 20.76
N CYS A 589 -10.48 15.41 19.67
CA CYS A 589 -11.90 15.75 19.68
C CYS A 589 -12.84 14.54 19.60
N ASP A 590 -12.30 13.33 19.59
CA ASP A 590 -13.10 12.12 19.49
C ASP A 590 -13.50 11.58 20.86
N ARG A 591 -14.53 10.71 20.88
CA ARG A 591 -14.98 10.05 22.13
C ARG A 591 -13.97 9.04 22.66
N ASP A 592 -13.11 8.54 21.78
CA ASP A 592 -12.07 7.55 22.06
C ASP A 592 -10.73 8.11 21.56
N PRO A 593 -10.22 9.18 22.19
CA PRO A 593 -9.02 9.86 21.72
C PRO A 593 -7.78 9.00 21.99
N TRP A 594 -6.87 8.92 21.02
CA TRP A 594 -5.54 8.32 21.20
C TRP A 594 -4.47 9.40 21.42
N VAL A 595 -4.89 10.47 22.07
CA VAL A 595 -4.12 11.68 22.36
C VAL A 595 -4.41 12.03 23.82
N VAL A 596 -3.36 12.29 24.59
CA VAL A 596 -3.49 12.71 25.98
C VAL A 596 -4.29 14.01 26.04
N GLN A 597 -5.44 13.94 26.71
CA GLN A 597 -6.41 15.03 26.79
C GLN A 597 -5.92 16.19 27.66
N VAL A 598 -6.42 17.39 27.35
CA VAL A 598 -6.21 18.58 28.18
C VAL A 598 -7.33 18.63 29.23
N THR A 599 -7.01 18.46 30.52
CA THR A 599 -7.98 18.54 31.62
C THR A 599 -7.63 19.63 32.63
N ASP A 600 -8.62 20.15 33.36
CA ASP A 600 -8.46 21.23 34.36
C ASP A 600 -7.41 20.93 35.45
N ARG A 601 -7.18 19.66 35.77
CA ARG A 601 -6.25 19.25 36.83
C ARG A 601 -4.80 19.23 36.39
N ASP A 602 -4.55 19.10 35.08
CA ASP A 602 -3.23 18.82 34.51
C ASP A 602 -2.85 19.80 33.39
N ILE A 603 -3.35 21.06 33.44
CA ILE A 603 -3.10 22.11 32.45
C ILE A 603 -1.61 22.51 32.30
N LEU A 604 -0.73 22.02 33.19
CA LEU A 604 0.73 22.22 33.13
C LEU A 604 1.57 20.96 32.87
N SER A 605 0.99 19.75 32.81
CA SER A 605 1.67 18.51 32.36
C SER A 605 2.35 18.62 30.96
N PRO A 606 3.59 18.16 30.78
CA PRO A 606 4.26 18.13 29.47
C PRO A 606 3.64 17.12 28.49
N GLU A 607 2.86 16.14 28.97
CA GLU A 607 2.32 15.03 28.18
C GLU A 607 1.11 15.38 27.31
N ARG A 608 0.47 16.53 27.54
CA ARG A 608 -0.75 16.88 26.81
C ARG A 608 -0.49 16.96 25.31
N VAL A 609 -1.53 16.71 24.52
CA VAL A 609 -1.52 16.75 23.05
C VAL A 609 -0.53 15.79 22.37
N HIS A 610 0.18 14.96 23.15
CA HIS A 610 0.98 13.86 22.64
C HIS A 610 0.13 12.59 22.49
N PRO A 611 0.54 11.65 21.63
CA PRO A 611 -0.06 10.33 21.56
C PRO A 611 0.01 9.61 22.91
N ASP A 612 -1.04 8.87 23.24
CA ASP A 612 -1.00 7.90 24.34
C ASP A 612 -0.40 6.56 23.83
N PRO A 613 -0.31 5.49 24.65
CA PRO A 613 0.20 4.20 24.18
C PRO A 613 -0.52 3.63 22.96
N ASP A 614 -1.83 3.87 22.81
CA ASP A 614 -2.61 3.41 21.65
C ASP A 614 -2.32 4.29 20.42
N GLY A 615 -2.15 5.60 20.62
CA GLY A 615 -1.73 6.55 19.59
C GLY A 615 -0.34 6.25 19.03
N TYR A 616 0.63 5.96 19.90
CA TYR A 616 1.96 5.52 19.46
C TYR A 616 1.92 4.19 18.71
N ARG A 617 1.06 3.25 19.13
CA ARG A 617 0.87 2.00 18.40
C ARG A 617 0.23 2.23 17.03
N ALA A 618 -0.69 3.18 16.92
CA ALA A 618 -1.29 3.57 15.65
C ALA A 618 -0.26 4.21 14.69
N MET A 619 0.61 5.08 15.22
CA MET A 619 1.73 5.66 14.46
C MET A 619 2.70 4.57 13.98
N ALA A 620 3.08 3.63 14.84
CA ALA A 620 3.91 2.49 14.47
C ALA A 620 3.27 1.64 13.36
N GLY A 621 1.96 1.37 13.46
CA GLY A 621 1.24 0.65 12.41
C GLY A 621 1.16 1.41 11.10
N ALA A 622 0.99 2.73 11.14
CA ALA A 622 1.02 3.58 9.96
C ALA A 622 2.41 3.61 9.30
N LEU A 623 3.48 3.63 10.10
CA LEU A 623 4.86 3.54 9.63
C LEU A 623 5.12 2.20 8.91
N VAL A 624 4.68 1.08 9.50
CA VAL A 624 4.80 -0.24 8.88
C VAL A 624 4.00 -0.31 7.58
N ARG A 625 2.74 0.13 7.56
CA ARG A 625 1.91 0.20 6.34
C ARG A 625 2.56 1.03 5.25
N TRP A 626 3.10 2.19 5.60
CA TRP A 626 3.81 3.04 4.67
C TRP A 626 5.00 2.30 4.06
N SER A 627 5.79 1.61 4.89
CA SER A 627 6.98 0.88 4.42
C SER A 627 6.61 -0.24 3.44
N ALA A 628 5.48 -0.91 3.65
CA ALA A 628 4.98 -1.98 2.79
C ALA A 628 4.22 -1.47 1.56
N SER A 629 3.99 -0.16 1.46
CA SER A 629 3.23 0.41 0.36
C SER A 629 4.00 0.30 -0.97
N PRO A 630 3.33 0.21 -2.13
CA PRO A 630 4.00 0.19 -3.44
C PRO A 630 4.81 1.46 -3.73
N ALA A 631 4.55 2.55 -3.01
CA ALA A 631 5.25 3.82 -3.13
C ALA A 631 6.43 3.94 -2.16
N ALA A 632 6.68 2.91 -1.34
CA ALA A 632 7.78 2.91 -0.38
C ALA A 632 9.13 2.87 -1.10
N PRO A 633 10.17 3.49 -0.50
CA PRO A 633 11.51 3.44 -1.06
C PRO A 633 12.07 2.01 -1.03
N GLN A 634 13.00 1.72 -1.94
CA GLN A 634 13.87 0.55 -1.82
C GLN A 634 14.99 0.84 -0.82
N LYS A 635 15.49 -0.20 -0.12
CA LYS A 635 16.63 -0.07 0.80
C LYS A 635 17.84 0.47 0.03
N ALA A 636 18.48 1.51 0.56
CA ALA A 636 19.67 2.07 -0.06
C ALA A 636 20.80 1.02 -0.04
N THR A 637 21.36 0.72 -1.21
CA THR A 637 22.54 -0.16 -1.28
C THR A 637 23.72 0.55 -0.63
N ARG A 638 24.38 -0.07 0.35
CA ARG A 638 25.65 0.41 0.95
C ARG A 638 26.74 0.56 -0.13
N GLY A 639 26.75 1.70 -0.82
CA GLY A 639 27.74 2.05 -1.82
C GLY A 639 28.84 2.90 -1.21
N LYS A 640 30.10 2.47 -1.30
CA LYS A 640 31.26 3.36 -1.12
C LYS A 640 31.13 4.49 -2.14
N GLY A 641 30.93 5.71 -1.66
CA GLY A 641 30.66 6.87 -2.50
C GLY A 641 31.76 7.10 -3.54
N GLU A 642 31.38 7.17 -4.82
CA GLU A 642 32.21 7.76 -5.86
C GLU A 642 31.79 9.21 -6.09
N THR A 643 32.67 10.12 -5.68
CA THR A 643 32.53 11.57 -5.87
C THR A 643 32.69 11.94 -7.34
N SER A 644 31.62 12.40 -7.99
CA SER A 644 31.70 13.08 -9.29
C SER A 644 31.53 14.59 -9.12
N SER A 645 32.62 15.31 -8.78
CA SER A 645 32.60 16.75 -8.46
C SER A 645 33.46 17.65 -9.36
N LEU A 646 33.83 17.23 -10.58
CA LEU A 646 34.76 18.01 -11.41
C LEU A 646 34.12 18.88 -12.51
N LEU A 647 32.94 18.53 -13.02
CA LEU A 647 32.34 19.23 -14.17
C LEU A 647 31.40 20.38 -13.78
N VAL A 648 30.87 20.40 -12.56
CA VAL A 648 29.97 21.45 -12.08
C VAL A 648 30.73 22.73 -11.70
N ARG A 649 31.96 22.60 -11.18
CA ARG A 649 32.77 23.73 -10.69
C ARG A 649 33.21 24.73 -11.78
N THR A 650 33.22 24.35 -13.05
CA THR A 650 33.67 25.23 -14.14
C THR A 650 32.55 26.12 -14.71
N ALA A 651 31.28 25.80 -14.47
CA ALA A 651 30.14 26.61 -14.92
C ALA A 651 29.81 27.74 -13.93
N GLU A 652 29.92 27.49 -12.62
CA GLU A 652 29.68 28.49 -11.56
C GLU A 652 30.75 29.59 -11.53
N GLY A 653 32.02 29.25 -11.82
CA GLY A 653 33.13 30.19 -11.78
C GLY A 653 33.09 31.31 -12.83
N LEU A 654 32.34 31.14 -13.93
CA LEU A 654 32.17 32.19 -14.95
C LEU A 654 30.96 33.10 -14.68
N GLY A 655 29.97 32.64 -13.91
CA GLY A 655 28.82 33.45 -13.47
C GLY A 655 29.16 34.43 -12.35
N GLN A 656 30.09 34.08 -11.46
CA GLN A 656 30.51 34.93 -10.33
C GLN A 656 31.32 36.18 -10.74
N LEU A 657 31.96 36.20 -11.92
CA LEU A 657 32.77 37.34 -12.39
C LEU A 657 31.95 38.53 -12.90
N LEU A 658 30.61 38.40 -13.00
CA LEU A 658 29.71 39.43 -13.52
C LEU A 658 28.54 39.78 -12.56
N ALA A 659 28.49 39.18 -11.37
CA ALA A 659 27.41 39.46 -10.41
C ALA A 659 27.60 40.83 -9.72
N PRO A 660 26.54 41.62 -9.50
CA PRO A 660 26.61 42.82 -8.69
C PRO A 660 27.03 42.47 -7.25
N ALA A 661 27.80 43.35 -6.61
CA ALA A 661 28.19 43.16 -5.21
C ALA A 661 26.95 43.11 -4.30
N PRO A 662 26.91 42.20 -3.31
CA PRO A 662 25.77 42.08 -2.41
C PRO A 662 25.59 43.35 -1.58
N ILE A 663 24.33 43.74 -1.33
CA ILE A 663 24.01 44.87 -0.45
C ILE A 663 24.19 44.40 1.00
N PRO A 664 25.05 45.03 1.81
CA PRO A 664 25.20 44.67 3.22
C PRO A 664 23.99 45.15 4.02
N VAL A 665 23.43 44.26 4.83
CA VAL A 665 22.29 44.53 5.70
C VAL A 665 22.60 43.94 7.07
N ASP A 666 22.54 44.76 8.12
CA ASP A 666 22.67 44.29 9.50
C ASP A 666 21.29 44.31 10.15
N THR A 667 20.70 43.13 10.40
CA THR A 667 19.36 43.05 10.99
C THR A 667 19.37 43.25 12.51
N SER A 668 20.52 43.12 13.17
CA SER A 668 20.66 43.36 14.62
C SER A 668 20.63 44.85 15.00
N GLN A 669 20.70 45.75 14.01
CA GLN A 669 20.58 47.19 14.18
C GLN A 669 19.54 47.74 13.19
N PRO A 670 18.23 47.69 13.51
CA PRO A 670 17.20 48.09 12.58
C PRO A 670 17.40 49.56 12.15
N GLY A 671 17.73 49.73 10.87
CA GLY A 671 17.98 51.03 10.24
C GLY A 671 16.76 51.56 9.47
N ASN A 672 16.97 52.61 8.68
CA ASN A 672 15.96 53.11 7.74
C ASN A 672 15.53 52.03 6.74
N THR A 673 14.31 52.13 6.20
CA THR A 673 13.77 51.21 5.17
C THR A 673 14.77 50.97 4.05
N LEU A 674 15.11 49.70 3.84
CA LEU A 674 16.02 49.24 2.79
C LEU A 674 15.30 49.29 1.45
N GLN A 675 15.92 49.87 0.43
CA GLN A 675 15.39 49.92 -0.93
C GLN A 675 16.08 48.88 -1.80
N ALA A 676 15.34 47.91 -2.35
CA ALA A 676 15.92 46.86 -3.19
C ALA A 676 15.02 46.46 -4.38
N ARG A 677 15.49 45.51 -5.19
CA ARG A 677 14.78 44.95 -6.34
C ARG A 677 14.72 43.43 -6.27
N PRO A 678 13.74 42.78 -6.91
CA PRO A 678 13.72 41.32 -7.06
C PRO A 678 15.03 40.82 -7.71
N GLY A 679 15.55 39.69 -7.23
CA GLY A 679 16.78 39.06 -7.75
C GLY A 679 18.11 39.69 -7.30
N VAL A 680 18.10 40.76 -6.49
CA VAL A 680 19.33 41.39 -5.99
C VAL A 680 19.95 40.55 -4.87
N PRO A 681 21.29 40.31 -4.89
CA PRO A 681 21.98 39.66 -3.79
C PRO A 681 22.11 40.59 -2.57
N LEU A 682 21.85 40.06 -1.39
CA LEU A 682 22.00 40.71 -0.09
C LEU A 682 23.04 39.93 0.73
N GLN A 683 23.87 40.64 1.47
CA GLN A 683 24.75 40.06 2.49
C GLN A 683 24.18 40.42 3.85
N ILE A 684 23.51 39.45 4.47
CA ILE A 684 22.83 39.65 5.74
C ILE A 684 23.79 39.32 6.86
N THR A 685 23.95 40.26 7.78
CA THR A 685 24.65 40.07 9.04
C THR A 685 23.65 40.17 10.19
N SER A 686 23.74 39.24 11.15
CA SER A 686 22.98 39.31 12.39
C SER A 686 23.83 38.77 13.53
N GLY A 687 23.62 39.26 14.75
CA GLY A 687 24.42 38.91 15.93
C GLY A 687 23.56 38.74 17.17
N GLY A 688 24.13 38.10 18.20
CA GLY A 688 23.39 37.77 19.42
C GLY A 688 22.70 36.40 19.36
N HIS A 689 23.16 35.50 18.48
CA HIS A 689 22.62 34.15 18.35
C HIS A 689 23.41 33.15 19.22
N LEU A 690 22.77 32.04 19.58
CA LEU A 690 23.38 30.90 20.21
C LEU A 690 24.48 30.34 19.32
N GLN A 691 25.68 30.17 19.87
CA GLN A 691 26.81 29.57 19.16
C GLN A 691 26.43 28.23 18.54
N GLY A 692 26.74 28.03 17.25
CA GLY A 692 26.46 26.78 16.56
C GLY A 692 24.97 26.51 16.32
N SER A 693 24.08 27.48 16.55
CA SER A 693 22.68 27.41 16.12
C SER A 693 22.53 27.86 14.67
N LEU A 694 21.49 27.38 13.98
CA LEU A 694 21.21 27.84 12.63
C LEU A 694 20.37 29.12 12.66
N VAL A 695 20.85 30.16 11.98
CA VAL A 695 20.10 31.38 11.74
C VAL A 695 19.57 31.37 10.32
N VAL A 696 18.28 31.68 10.19
CA VAL A 696 17.55 31.67 8.92
C VAL A 696 17.14 33.08 8.57
N VAL A 697 17.34 33.44 7.30
CA VAL A 697 16.95 34.74 6.75
C VAL A 697 15.75 34.53 5.84
N GLY A 698 14.73 35.36 5.95
CA GLY A 698 13.56 35.30 5.08
C GLY A 698 12.88 36.64 4.85
N VAL A 699 11.83 36.63 4.04
CA VAL A 699 10.92 37.75 3.82
C VAL A 699 9.51 37.37 4.30
N GLN A 700 8.82 38.27 5.01
CA GLN A 700 7.57 38.00 5.72
C GLN A 700 6.32 38.15 4.87
N SER A 701 6.26 39.14 3.96
CA SER A 701 5.09 39.42 3.11
C SER A 701 4.63 38.22 2.26
N THR A 702 5.58 37.35 1.96
CA THR A 702 5.43 36.04 1.33
C THR A 702 6.37 35.14 2.12
N PRO A 703 5.91 34.51 3.22
CA PRO A 703 6.77 33.81 4.16
C PRO A 703 7.68 32.80 3.43
N GLN A 704 8.93 33.22 3.22
CA GLN A 704 9.89 32.49 2.40
C GLN A 704 11.27 32.72 2.97
N ALA A 705 11.94 31.63 3.36
CA ALA A 705 13.36 31.67 3.67
C ALA A 705 14.19 31.86 2.39
N LEU A 706 15.14 32.78 2.46
CA LEU A 706 16.07 33.11 1.39
C LEU A 706 17.41 32.37 1.55
N GLY A 707 17.79 32.05 2.78
CA GLY A 707 19.03 31.34 3.09
C GLY A 707 19.20 31.14 4.59
N SER A 708 20.28 30.46 4.97
CA SER A 708 20.59 30.16 6.36
C SER A 708 22.07 29.98 6.56
N ALA A 709 22.57 30.26 7.77
CA ALA A 709 23.96 30.03 8.14
C ALA A 709 24.10 29.79 9.65
N TRP A 710 25.14 29.05 10.00
CA TRP A 710 25.47 28.69 11.39
C TRP A 710 26.09 29.89 12.10
N ALA A 711 25.64 30.15 13.32
CA ALA A 711 26.25 31.12 14.23
C ALA A 711 27.67 30.68 14.59
N ASP A 712 28.62 31.60 14.44
CA ASP A 712 30.02 31.38 14.80
C ASP A 712 30.23 31.37 16.33
N ALA A 713 31.49 31.28 16.76
CA ALA A 713 31.86 31.26 18.18
C ALA A 713 31.46 32.53 18.95
N ASP A 714 31.22 33.64 18.24
CA ASP A 714 30.81 34.92 18.81
C ASP A 714 29.29 35.14 18.68
N GLY A 715 28.53 34.14 18.22
CA GLY A 715 27.09 34.24 18.02
C GLY A 715 26.70 35.13 16.83
N ARG A 716 27.60 35.30 15.85
CA ARG A 716 27.39 36.12 14.66
C ARG A 716 27.17 35.25 13.44
N VAL A 717 26.32 35.74 12.52
CA VAL A 717 26.06 35.12 11.23
C VAL A 717 26.29 36.12 10.11
N THR A 718 26.89 35.66 9.02
CA THR A 718 26.95 36.37 7.74
C THR A 718 26.54 35.42 6.63
N VAL A 719 25.51 35.77 5.85
CA VAL A 719 24.99 34.93 4.78
C VAL A 719 24.62 35.75 3.55
N ASP A 720 25.09 35.28 2.39
CA ASP A 720 24.72 35.85 1.10
C ASP A 720 23.43 35.19 0.61
N VAL A 721 22.37 35.97 0.41
CA VAL A 721 21.05 35.50 -0.03
C VAL A 721 20.59 36.29 -1.24
N GLN A 722 19.68 35.73 -2.04
CA GLN A 722 19.05 36.46 -3.16
C GLN A 722 17.59 36.76 -2.83
N LEU A 723 17.16 38.00 -3.09
CA LEU A 723 15.75 38.33 -3.08
C LEU A 723 15.02 37.55 -4.18
N PRO A 724 13.84 36.97 -3.93
CA PRO A 724 13.11 36.20 -4.94
C PRO A 724 12.80 37.05 -6.17
N GLU A 725 13.00 36.51 -7.37
CA GLU A 725 12.70 37.23 -8.62
C GLU A 725 11.22 37.56 -8.80
N ASN A 726 10.35 36.81 -8.12
CA ASN A 726 8.90 36.93 -8.14
C ASN A 726 8.33 37.66 -6.91
N LEU A 727 9.17 38.30 -6.09
CA LEU A 727 8.70 39.11 -4.97
C LEU A 727 7.91 40.32 -5.54
N PRO A 728 6.63 40.53 -5.16
CA PRO A 728 5.84 41.65 -5.67
C PRO A 728 6.49 43.00 -5.42
N ASP A 729 6.14 44.03 -6.19
CA ASP A 729 6.50 45.41 -5.85
C ASP A 729 5.68 45.86 -4.62
N GLY A 730 6.30 46.53 -3.65
CA GLY A 730 5.63 47.02 -2.43
C GLY A 730 6.51 47.00 -1.18
N GLU A 731 5.87 47.18 -0.02
CA GLU A 731 6.53 47.06 1.29
C GLU A 731 6.57 45.60 1.76
N HIS A 732 7.73 45.20 2.27
CA HIS A 732 8.05 43.87 2.75
C HIS A 732 8.88 43.98 4.03
N THR A 733 8.92 42.89 4.80
CA THR A 733 9.78 42.79 5.98
C THR A 733 10.80 41.68 5.76
N LEU A 734 12.09 42.02 5.77
CA LEU A 734 13.15 41.03 5.90
C LEU A 734 13.26 40.64 7.37
N TRP A 735 13.45 39.36 7.66
CA TRP A 735 13.62 38.87 9.02
C TRP A 735 14.79 37.91 9.11
N THR A 736 15.42 37.86 10.29
CA THR A 736 16.37 36.83 10.68
C THR A 736 15.88 36.14 11.93
N SER A 737 15.80 34.82 11.91
CA SER A 737 15.34 34.00 13.03
C SER A 737 16.41 33.00 13.42
N GLY A 738 16.75 32.98 14.71
CA GLY A 738 17.74 32.09 15.30
C GLY A 738 17.50 31.96 16.80
N LEU A 739 18.20 31.06 17.48
CA LEU A 739 18.15 30.98 18.94
C LEU A 739 19.10 32.01 19.54
N ASP A 740 18.75 32.61 20.67
CA ASP A 740 19.62 33.46 21.48
C ASP A 740 20.41 32.62 22.51
N PRO A 741 21.40 33.19 23.24
CA PRO A 741 22.20 32.44 24.21
C PRO A 741 21.40 31.76 25.34
N ASP A 742 20.17 32.20 25.61
CA ASP A 742 19.26 31.60 26.59
C ASP A 742 18.39 30.49 25.97
N GLY A 743 18.60 30.18 24.69
CA GLY A 743 17.86 29.17 23.93
C GLY A 743 16.45 29.63 23.53
N GLN A 744 16.13 30.91 23.68
CA GLN A 744 14.89 31.48 23.21
C GLN A 744 15.02 31.89 21.75
N LEU A 745 13.94 31.80 21.00
CA LEU A 745 13.99 32.26 19.63
C LEU A 745 14.03 33.78 19.56
N SER A 746 15.05 34.32 18.92
CA SER A 746 15.17 35.72 18.53
C SER A 746 14.74 35.90 17.08
N ILE A 747 13.94 36.94 16.82
CA ILE A 747 13.57 37.38 15.47
C ILE A 747 13.93 38.86 15.32
N ASP A 748 14.93 39.16 14.51
CA ASP A 748 15.20 40.53 14.11
C ASP A 748 14.50 40.84 12.79
N THR A 749 14.00 42.06 12.65
CA THR A 749 13.30 42.50 11.42
C THR A 749 13.92 43.77 10.84
N GLN A 750 13.88 43.87 9.52
CA GLN A 750 14.33 45.03 8.76
C GLN A 750 13.30 45.34 7.67
N GLN A 751 12.81 46.59 7.67
CA GLN A 751 11.87 47.06 6.65
C GLN A 751 12.54 47.11 5.27
N LEU A 752 11.85 46.61 4.26
CA LEU A 752 12.29 46.46 2.88
C LEU A 752 11.21 46.98 1.93
N ASP A 753 11.54 47.97 1.10
CA ASP A 753 10.67 48.46 0.02
C ASP A 753 11.23 47.99 -1.34
N VAL A 754 10.41 47.27 -2.08
CA VAL A 754 10.75 46.64 -3.35
C VAL A 754 10.08 47.43 -4.47
N GLY A 755 10.88 48.12 -5.29
CA GLY A 755 10.33 48.94 -6.36
C GLY A 755 11.29 49.31 -7.50
N GLY A 756 10.74 49.34 -8.72
CA GLY A 756 11.21 50.16 -9.84
C GLY A 756 12.15 49.50 -10.86
N SER A 757 11.65 49.43 -12.10
CA SER A 757 12.34 49.13 -13.36
C SER A 757 13.70 49.84 -13.49
N ALA A 758 14.72 49.12 -13.97
CA ALA A 758 16.04 49.69 -14.25
C ALA A 758 15.95 50.92 -15.17
N PRO A 759 16.81 51.94 -14.98
CA PRO A 759 16.92 53.00 -15.96
C PRO A 759 17.41 52.41 -17.29
N TRP A 760 16.78 52.76 -18.41
CA TRP A 760 16.96 52.14 -19.74
C TRP A 760 18.34 52.38 -20.40
N TRP A 761 19.23 53.16 -19.78
CA TRP A 761 20.48 53.59 -20.39
C TRP A 761 21.63 52.55 -20.37
N PRO A 762 21.76 51.58 -19.43
CA PRO A 762 22.79 50.54 -19.49
C PRO A 762 22.57 49.58 -20.65
N THR A 763 21.31 49.21 -20.93
CA THR A 763 20.95 48.38 -22.08
C THR A 763 21.13 49.14 -23.39
N ALA A 764 20.85 50.44 -23.42
CA ALA A 764 21.16 51.31 -24.55
C ALA A 764 22.67 51.43 -24.79
N ALA A 765 23.49 51.55 -23.74
CA ALA A 765 24.95 51.65 -23.83
C ALA A 765 25.59 50.34 -24.32
N LEU A 766 25.14 49.18 -23.83
CA LEU A 766 25.55 47.87 -24.33
C LEU A 766 25.14 47.66 -25.80
N SER A 767 23.93 48.06 -26.17
CA SER A 767 23.45 48.01 -27.56
C SER A 767 24.26 48.91 -28.49
N LEU A 768 24.62 50.12 -28.04
CA LEU A 768 25.47 51.05 -28.78
C LEU A 768 26.88 50.49 -28.97
N THR A 769 27.43 49.83 -27.93
CA THR A 769 28.76 49.22 -27.97
C THR A 769 28.80 48.03 -28.93
N CYS A 770 27.77 47.18 -28.90
CA CYS A 770 27.60 46.07 -29.86
C CYS A 770 27.43 46.58 -31.31
N LEU A 771 26.68 47.66 -31.51
CA LEU A 771 26.54 48.31 -32.83
C LEU A 771 27.87 48.89 -33.34
N LEU A 772 28.67 49.51 -32.47
CA LEU A 772 29.98 50.04 -32.82
C LEU A 772 30.98 48.93 -33.16
N LEU A 773 30.94 47.80 -32.44
CA LEU A 773 31.75 46.61 -32.73
C LEU A 773 31.33 45.94 -34.04
N ALA A 774 30.03 45.84 -34.32
CA ALA A 774 29.52 45.34 -35.60
C ALA A 774 29.89 46.26 -36.78
N ALA A 775 29.78 47.58 -36.59
CA ALA A 775 30.14 48.57 -37.61
C ALA A 775 31.65 48.57 -37.92
N SER A 776 32.49 48.45 -36.90
CA SER A 776 33.95 48.35 -37.06
C SER A 776 34.37 47.02 -37.71
N GLY A 777 33.74 45.90 -37.34
CA GLY A 777 33.91 44.61 -38.01
C GLY A 777 33.51 44.65 -39.49
N TRP A 778 32.39 45.30 -39.81
CA TRP A 778 31.94 45.49 -41.19
C TRP A 778 32.88 46.40 -42.01
N LEU A 779 33.43 47.46 -41.38
CA LEU A 779 34.40 48.34 -42.03
C LEU A 779 35.70 47.59 -42.37
N LEU A 780 36.20 46.76 -41.45
CA LEU A 780 37.38 45.92 -41.65
C LEU A 780 37.17 44.92 -42.79
N LEU A 781 36.00 44.27 -42.85
CA LEU A 781 35.63 43.37 -43.95
C LEU A 781 35.50 44.10 -45.30
N ARG A 782 35.05 45.36 -45.32
CA ARG A 782 34.99 46.18 -46.54
C ARG A 782 36.37 46.63 -47.02
N VAL A 783 37.28 46.97 -46.11
CA VAL A 783 38.66 47.35 -46.44
C VAL A 783 39.43 46.15 -46.99
N ASP A 784 39.22 44.96 -46.44
CA ASP A 784 39.85 43.73 -46.93
C ASP A 784 39.33 43.30 -48.31
N ARG A 785 38.00 43.43 -48.55
CA ARG A 785 37.39 43.23 -49.88
C ARG A 785 37.85 44.25 -50.94
N ARG A 786 38.24 45.47 -50.55
CA ARG A 786 38.80 46.48 -51.47
C ARG A 786 40.28 46.23 -51.77
N ARG A 787 41.06 45.69 -50.82
CA ARG A 787 42.47 45.31 -51.04
C ARG A 787 42.63 44.08 -51.93
N THR A 788 41.70 43.12 -51.84
CA THR A 788 41.70 41.91 -52.68
C THR A 788 41.27 42.17 -54.13
N ARG A 789 40.44 43.19 -54.41
CA ARG A 789 40.08 43.60 -55.79
C ARG A 789 41.15 44.41 -56.55
N ARG A 790 42.19 44.93 -55.88
CA ARG A 790 43.33 45.63 -56.53
C ARG A 790 44.53 44.73 -56.85
N ARG A 791 44.45 43.42 -56.58
CA ARG A 791 45.49 42.41 -56.88
C ARG A 791 44.96 41.30 -57.79
N ALA A 792 44.25 41.66 -58.86
CA ALA A 792 44.07 40.78 -60.01
C ALA A 792 45.11 41.19 -61.08
N PRO A 793 46.05 40.30 -61.46
CA PRO A 793 47.02 40.58 -62.52
C PRO A 793 46.34 40.45 -63.90
N ALA A 794 46.75 41.31 -64.84
CA ALA A 794 46.66 41.02 -66.27
C ALA A 794 47.87 40.17 -66.68
#